data_AF-A0A9P6NZ33-F1
#
_entry.id   AF-A0A9P6NZ33-F1
#
_cell.length_a   1.000
_cell.length_b   1.000
_cell.length_c   1.000
_cell.angle_alpha   90.00
_cell.angle_beta   90.00
_cell.angle_gamma   90.00
#
_symmetry.space_group_name_H-M   'P 1'
#
loop_
_entity.id
_entity.type
_entity.pdbx_description
1 polymer ?
#
loop_
_entity_poly.entity_id
_entity_poly.type
_entity_poly.pdbx_seq_one_letter_code
_entity_poly.pdbx_strand_id
1 'polypeptide(L)'
;MLHERFVVRACTASLSRLVSGVLALGGLIAALIPGAALADDAGKVRVLYAGSLVHLMERCVGPAFEKESGLKFSGYGAGSNKLANELKGKLRRGDVFISASPEVNASLGGASNGNLVSWYVNFGESPLLLGYNVNSRFAAALKSERWDKVLLRPGVRIGRTDPKLDPKGAFTLEAVTRAASLYMQPNLVQRMLGAPDNPDQVLPEETLVGRLQSGQLDVGFFYATETAELHIPTVKLPAELAVKASYTITILNGAPNQDGAVRFVTFLLGPKGRTLLRDAGIDVIAPSVGGERMRVPARVRARSGAGLRRATPLGWLAALLALYLCAPFVAVLPQLTRADWHAIEPAALADATMVSVGSATFATLLIALTGIPLGYLLSRSRSRWASALGFVVQLPLALPPLSSGVLLLFLLGPYSALGTLAGGGLTDSFAGVVLAQTFVAAPFLIVAARSAFDSVDPVLDDVAATLGHGAHTRFMRVWLPIAWPSIRAGMVLAWLRAFGEFGATVMVAYHPYSLPVYTYVVFGSVGLPAMLPLLAPTLVIALALPFAAATRLRPSRHATAPGPAHELEPLRPVAREIAPAPRHAARGVLAFHFECSLGDFALDIQWRPRTRRLAIVGPSGSGKSITLRMIAGLQHGATQSVIVDGEVLTGTAPQSRHVAYVPQDYGLFPHMTVARQLAFAADADASATRYWSLHLGIAQLAQRVPAQLSLGQRQRVALARALARDARVILLDEPFSALDTPRRRALRDTLRVLQREIDAITVLVTHDPDDAALLADEILVLDRGRVLQKGATHELFERPANLKVAQLLGIDNVGEGTLVAGDRVDIGGVLLGVRDGSLSAGTRLMWRVDARGVTIGAHGQHPGVIERVYELHGETRVAVRVGAVLLHCRASSDASADGAYATPHMSGEGQPCCVDIATGSVTHVVHPLPHAPPVRARPVDPAASPEPRAYGPWQADYRGGSDSNVASSHAAALRRSAWPCLSYCGTRFIATREAHAAHEYKQAIVQASASDIIYTNLFTGVHGNYMRQSIVAAGLDPDNLPASDKSQMSFGDGASKAKAWKDIWGAGQGVGLMDDIPRVAELVARLKDEYQAARARLAL
;
A
#
# COMPACT_ATOMS: atom_id res chain seq x y z
N MET A 1 -20.94 57.05 17.41
CA MET A 1 -21.67 55.90 18.01
C MET A 1 -23.16 56.10 17.75
N LEU A 2 -23.91 55.03 17.42
CA LEU A 2 -25.35 54.95 17.03
C LEU A 2 -25.74 54.91 15.52
N HIS A 3 -24.82 54.69 14.55
CA HIS A 3 -25.23 54.50 13.14
C HIS A 3 -24.62 53.30 12.38
N GLU A 4 -23.99 52.34 13.06
CA GLU A 4 -23.40 51.14 12.41
C GLU A 4 -24.17 49.83 12.61
N ARG A 5 -25.29 49.83 13.34
CA ARG A 5 -26.01 48.58 13.67
C ARG A 5 -27.21 48.23 12.78
N PHE A 6 -27.53 49.04 11.76
CA PHE A 6 -28.74 48.82 10.94
C PHE A 6 -28.49 48.15 9.57
N VAL A 7 -27.29 48.25 8.99
CA VAL A 7 -27.03 47.74 7.62
C VAL A 7 -26.71 46.23 7.60
N VAL A 8 -26.19 45.67 8.70
CA VAL A 8 -25.81 44.24 8.78
C VAL A 8 -27.01 43.30 8.97
N ARG A 9 -28.14 43.77 9.54
CA ARG A 9 -29.33 42.94 9.77
C ARG A 9 -30.26 42.78 8.55
N ALA A 10 -30.19 43.69 7.58
CA ALA A 10 -31.06 43.62 6.39
C ALA A 10 -30.52 42.67 5.30
N CYS A 11 -29.19 42.49 5.17
CA CYS A 11 -28.61 41.60 4.16
C CYS A 11 -28.68 40.10 4.52
N THR A 12 -28.78 39.74 5.80
CA THR A 12 -28.87 38.33 6.24
C THR A 12 -30.25 37.70 6.04
N ALA A 13 -31.30 38.52 5.88
CA ALA A 13 -32.68 38.03 5.74
C ALA A 13 -33.09 37.73 4.29
N SER A 14 -32.40 38.28 3.29
CA SER A 14 -32.73 38.07 1.87
C SER A 14 -31.98 36.89 1.25
N LEU A 15 -30.78 36.56 1.75
CA LEU A 15 -29.97 35.44 1.25
C LEU A 15 -30.50 34.05 1.69
N SER A 16 -31.21 33.97 2.82
CA SER A 16 -31.80 32.72 3.31
C SER A 16 -33.06 32.31 2.55
N ARG A 17 -33.83 33.28 2.02
CA ARG A 17 -35.07 33.01 1.25
C ARG A 17 -34.80 32.58 -0.18
N LEU A 18 -33.68 32.99 -0.78
CA LEU A 18 -33.29 32.59 -2.14
C LEU A 18 -32.67 31.19 -2.21
N VAL A 19 -32.07 30.71 -1.10
CA VAL A 19 -31.52 29.35 -0.98
C VAL A 19 -32.61 28.33 -0.61
N SER A 20 -33.68 28.74 0.07
CA SER A 20 -34.82 27.86 0.37
C SER A 20 -35.78 27.63 -0.81
N GLY A 21 -35.77 28.48 -1.84
CA GLY A 21 -36.63 28.34 -3.02
C GLY A 21 -36.17 27.27 -4.04
N VAL A 22 -34.88 26.91 -4.06
CA VAL A 22 -34.32 25.98 -5.07
C VAL A 22 -34.24 24.53 -4.56
N LEU A 23 -34.47 24.29 -3.26
CA LEU A 23 -34.44 22.94 -2.66
C LEU A 23 -35.84 22.29 -2.51
N ALA A 24 -36.92 22.98 -2.88
CA ALA A 24 -38.28 22.49 -2.72
C ALA A 24 -38.85 21.68 -3.90
N LEU A 25 -38.07 21.44 -4.97
CA LEU A 25 -38.55 20.70 -6.16
C LEU A 25 -37.92 19.31 -6.38
N GLY A 26 -37.10 18.82 -5.46
CA GLY A 26 -36.43 17.50 -5.56
C GLY A 26 -36.99 16.41 -4.63
N GLY A 27 -38.11 16.67 -3.95
CA GLY A 27 -38.62 15.86 -2.82
C GLY A 27 -39.79 14.94 -3.11
N LEU A 28 -40.18 14.74 -4.37
CA LEU A 28 -41.18 13.73 -4.77
C LEU A 28 -40.50 12.72 -5.69
N ILE A 29 -40.84 11.43 -5.55
CA ILE A 29 -40.22 10.22 -6.17
C ILE A 29 -39.08 9.60 -5.35
N ALA A 30 -39.37 9.26 -4.09
CA ALA A 30 -38.60 8.26 -3.33
C ALA A 30 -39.52 7.37 -2.46
N ALA A 31 -40.74 7.12 -2.94
CA ALA A 31 -41.68 6.19 -2.34
C ALA A 31 -42.23 5.29 -3.43
N LEU A 32 -41.57 4.15 -3.68
CA LEU A 32 -42.06 2.91 -4.29
C LEU A 32 -40.85 2.08 -4.74
N ILE A 33 -40.48 1.07 -3.95
CA ILE A 33 -40.06 -0.30 -4.36
C ILE A 33 -39.95 -1.11 -3.04
N PRO A 34 -40.70 -2.22 -2.89
CA PRO A 34 -40.64 -3.09 -1.72
C PRO A 34 -39.57 -4.17 -1.89
N GLY A 35 -38.79 -4.43 -0.84
CA GLY A 35 -37.88 -5.57 -0.74
C GLY A 35 -38.20 -6.36 0.53
N ALA A 36 -38.82 -7.51 0.35
CA ALA A 36 -39.26 -8.42 1.40
C ALA A 36 -38.13 -9.32 1.93
N ALA A 37 -38.39 -9.85 3.14
CA ALA A 37 -37.78 -10.99 3.83
C ALA A 37 -36.45 -10.80 4.59
N LEU A 38 -36.57 -10.38 5.86
CA LEU A 38 -36.15 -11.13 7.06
C LEU A 38 -36.62 -10.33 8.30
N ALA A 39 -37.90 -10.44 8.61
CA ALA A 39 -38.46 -9.94 9.85
C ALA A 39 -38.36 -11.05 10.90
N ASP A 40 -37.43 -10.92 11.85
CA ASP A 40 -37.67 -11.31 13.26
C ASP A 40 -36.69 -10.73 14.32
N ASP A 41 -36.07 -9.55 14.09
CA ASP A 41 -35.11 -8.96 15.06
C ASP A 41 -35.41 -7.48 15.39
N ALA A 42 -36.57 -6.95 14.96
CA ALA A 42 -36.87 -5.51 14.95
C ALA A 42 -36.97 -4.85 16.35
N GLY A 43 -37.10 -5.64 17.41
CA GLY A 43 -37.27 -5.14 18.78
C GLY A 43 -36.03 -5.16 19.68
N LYS A 44 -34.89 -5.67 19.21
CA LYS A 44 -33.72 -5.96 20.06
C LYS A 44 -32.47 -5.20 19.59
N VAL A 45 -31.69 -4.63 20.52
CA VAL A 45 -30.41 -3.98 20.25
C VAL A 45 -29.29 -4.77 20.93
N ARG A 46 -28.37 -5.32 20.14
CA ARG A 46 -27.18 -6.05 20.65
C ARG A 46 -26.02 -5.10 20.84
N VAL A 47 -25.59 -4.94 22.08
CA VAL A 47 -24.47 -4.06 22.44
C VAL A 47 -23.33 -4.93 22.96
N LEU A 48 -22.23 -4.93 22.23
CA LEU A 48 -20.97 -5.53 22.64
C LEU A 48 -20.15 -4.46 23.37
N TYR A 49 -19.71 -4.72 24.59
CA TYR A 49 -19.01 -3.72 25.40
C TYR A 49 -17.84 -4.30 26.20
N ALA A 50 -16.93 -3.43 26.64
CA ALA A 50 -15.79 -3.82 27.47
C ALA A 50 -16.24 -4.46 28.79
N GLY A 51 -15.54 -5.50 29.25
CA GLY A 51 -15.86 -6.23 30.49
C GLY A 51 -16.04 -5.33 31.72
N SER A 52 -15.25 -4.26 31.83
CA SER A 52 -15.35 -3.23 32.88
C SER A 52 -16.67 -2.45 32.90
N LEU A 53 -17.55 -2.63 31.92
CA LEU A 53 -18.85 -1.96 31.80
C LEU A 53 -20.04 -2.89 32.03
N VAL A 54 -19.84 -4.18 32.32
CA VAL A 54 -20.92 -5.19 32.44
C VAL A 54 -22.02 -4.73 33.37
N HIS A 55 -21.69 -4.37 34.62
CA HIS A 55 -22.70 -3.97 35.60
C HIS A 55 -23.45 -2.69 35.21
N LEU A 56 -22.70 -1.67 34.78
CA LEU A 56 -23.26 -0.42 34.30
C LEU A 56 -24.22 -0.64 33.14
N MET A 57 -23.85 -1.50 32.18
CA MET A 57 -24.64 -1.79 31.00
C MET A 57 -25.87 -2.63 31.32
N GLU A 58 -25.76 -3.63 32.19
CA GLU A 58 -26.86 -4.56 32.48
C GLU A 58 -27.83 -4.08 33.56
N ARG A 59 -27.35 -3.32 34.57
CA ARG A 59 -28.18 -2.88 35.71
C ARG A 59 -28.63 -1.43 35.63
N CYS A 60 -27.92 -0.57 34.90
CA CYS A 60 -28.24 0.86 34.85
C CYS A 60 -28.63 1.31 33.44
N VAL A 61 -27.71 1.25 32.48
CA VAL A 61 -27.91 1.79 31.12
C VAL A 61 -28.93 0.98 30.34
N GLY A 62 -28.86 -0.36 30.38
CA GLY A 62 -29.79 -1.26 29.70
C GLY A 62 -31.24 -1.02 30.15
N PRO A 63 -31.59 -1.22 31.44
CA PRO A 63 -32.95 -0.99 31.93
C PRO A 63 -33.47 0.43 31.71
N ALA A 64 -32.60 1.45 31.85
CA ALA A 64 -32.97 2.84 31.57
C ALA A 64 -33.24 3.08 30.08
N PHE A 65 -32.46 2.46 29.19
CA PHE A 65 -32.67 2.51 27.74
C PHE A 65 -33.95 1.78 27.32
N GLU A 66 -34.22 0.59 27.87
CA GLU A 66 -35.45 -0.16 27.57
C GLU A 66 -36.69 0.64 27.96
N LYS A 67 -36.67 1.25 29.16
CA LYS A 67 -37.76 2.09 29.67
C LYS A 67 -38.02 3.35 28.81
N GLU A 68 -36.97 3.94 28.23
CA GLU A 68 -37.09 5.18 27.45
C GLU A 68 -37.35 4.95 25.96
N SER A 69 -36.77 3.89 25.38
CA SER A 69 -36.83 3.62 23.94
C SER A 69 -37.91 2.61 23.54
N GLY A 70 -38.38 1.79 24.48
CA GLY A 70 -39.27 0.65 24.23
C GLY A 70 -38.62 -0.54 23.51
N LEU A 71 -37.29 -0.50 23.26
CA LEU A 71 -36.53 -1.58 22.63
C LEU A 71 -35.87 -2.46 23.69
N LYS A 72 -35.77 -3.77 23.45
CA LYS A 72 -35.06 -4.70 24.34
C LYS A 72 -33.55 -4.56 24.18
N PHE A 73 -32.85 -4.48 25.31
CA PHE A 73 -31.40 -4.42 25.40
C PHE A 73 -30.80 -5.83 25.52
N SER A 74 -29.73 -6.10 24.78
CA SER A 74 -28.98 -7.35 24.86
C SER A 74 -27.51 -7.05 24.97
N GLY A 75 -26.98 -7.15 26.18
CA GLY A 75 -25.57 -6.93 26.45
C GLY A 75 -24.72 -8.18 26.27
N TYR A 76 -23.46 -7.99 25.87
CA TYR A 76 -22.43 -9.01 26.03
C TYR A 76 -21.08 -8.33 26.34
N GLY A 77 -20.57 -8.54 27.55
CA GLY A 77 -19.31 -7.99 28.02
C GLY A 77 -18.15 -8.97 27.92
N ALA A 78 -17.01 -8.52 27.41
CA ALA A 78 -15.73 -9.25 27.44
C ALA A 78 -14.55 -8.28 27.18
N GLY A 79 -13.31 -8.78 27.21
CA GLY A 79 -12.13 -7.99 26.88
C GLY A 79 -12.21 -7.37 25.47
N SER A 80 -11.90 -6.07 25.33
CA SER A 80 -12.11 -5.34 24.06
C SER A 80 -11.33 -5.92 22.87
N ASN A 81 -10.11 -6.42 23.08
CA ASN A 81 -9.31 -7.08 22.03
C ASN A 81 -9.88 -8.45 21.63
N LYS A 82 -10.41 -9.21 22.60
CA LYS A 82 -11.09 -10.49 22.35
C LYS A 82 -12.35 -10.26 21.51
N LEU A 83 -13.19 -9.31 21.89
CA LEU A 83 -14.39 -8.95 21.12
C LEU A 83 -14.06 -8.47 19.70
N ALA A 84 -13.01 -7.66 19.54
CA ALA A 84 -12.56 -7.23 18.22
C ALA A 84 -12.10 -8.43 17.34
N ASN A 85 -11.40 -9.40 17.92
CA ASN A 85 -10.97 -10.61 17.20
C ASN A 85 -12.15 -11.52 16.85
N GLU A 86 -13.13 -11.69 17.74
CA GLU A 86 -14.36 -12.44 17.46
C GLU A 86 -15.21 -11.79 16.36
N LEU A 87 -15.26 -10.44 16.33
CA LEU A 87 -15.91 -9.68 15.26
C LEU A 87 -15.19 -9.87 13.91
N LYS A 88 -13.84 -9.81 13.88
CA LYS A 88 -13.04 -10.08 12.66
C LYS A 88 -13.22 -11.50 12.15
N GLY A 89 -13.22 -12.48 13.07
CA GLY A 89 -13.44 -13.88 12.79
C GLY A 89 -14.89 -14.25 12.45
N LYS A 90 -15.83 -13.28 12.50
CA LYS A 90 -17.28 -13.48 12.33
C LYS A 90 -17.89 -14.50 13.29
N LEU A 91 -17.22 -14.76 14.42
CA LEU A 91 -17.69 -15.65 15.48
C LEU A 91 -18.80 -14.99 16.32
N ARG A 92 -18.90 -13.65 16.26
CA ARG A 92 -19.94 -12.87 16.96
C ARG A 92 -20.50 -11.76 16.08
N ARG A 93 -21.77 -11.40 16.31
CA ARG A 93 -22.46 -10.28 15.66
C ARG A 93 -23.03 -9.35 16.72
N GLY A 94 -22.96 -8.04 16.48
CA GLY A 94 -23.53 -7.00 17.33
C GLY A 94 -23.98 -5.79 16.51
N ASP A 95 -24.78 -4.92 17.11
CA ASP A 95 -25.27 -3.68 16.47
C ASP A 95 -24.40 -2.47 16.89
N VAL A 96 -24.00 -2.43 18.17
CA VAL A 96 -23.16 -1.39 18.76
C VAL A 96 -21.91 -2.04 19.39
N PHE A 97 -20.77 -1.37 19.29
CA PHE A 97 -19.52 -1.78 19.93
C PHE A 97 -18.98 -0.66 20.83
N ILE A 98 -18.66 -0.99 22.08
CA ILE A 98 -18.04 -0.10 23.06
C ILE A 98 -16.69 -0.69 23.49
N SER A 99 -15.59 0.01 23.24
CA SER A 99 -14.24 -0.45 23.63
C SER A 99 -13.63 0.45 24.71
N ALA A 100 -12.66 -0.08 25.46
CA ALA A 100 -11.90 0.65 26.48
C ALA A 100 -10.69 1.45 25.94
N SER A 101 -10.40 1.35 24.62
CA SER A 101 -9.35 2.12 23.95
C SER A 101 -9.71 2.41 22.48
N PRO A 102 -9.40 3.62 21.96
CA PRO A 102 -9.50 3.96 20.54
C PRO A 102 -8.74 3.01 19.60
N GLU A 103 -7.60 2.47 20.03
CA GLU A 103 -6.72 1.61 19.23
C GLU A 103 -7.41 0.30 18.80
N VAL A 104 -8.29 -0.22 19.66
CA VAL A 104 -9.10 -1.41 19.37
C VAL A 104 -9.97 -1.18 18.13
N ASN A 105 -10.54 0.03 17.98
CA ASN A 105 -11.36 0.39 16.82
C ASN A 105 -10.54 0.53 15.55
N ALA A 106 -9.31 1.06 15.64
CA ALA A 106 -8.40 1.15 14.50
C ALA A 106 -8.13 -0.24 13.90
N SER A 107 -8.04 -1.26 14.75
CA SER A 107 -7.87 -2.65 14.32
C SER A 107 -9.08 -3.22 13.56
N LEU A 108 -10.28 -2.63 13.70
CA LEU A 108 -11.53 -3.01 13.04
C LEU A 108 -11.84 -2.19 11.77
N GLY A 109 -11.04 -1.15 11.50
CA GLY A 109 -11.16 -0.29 10.32
C GLY A 109 -10.24 -0.72 9.17
N GLY A 110 -10.53 -0.24 7.96
CA GLY A 110 -9.72 -0.49 6.75
C GLY A 110 -10.16 -1.70 5.93
N ALA A 111 -9.84 -1.68 4.63
CA ALA A 111 -10.29 -2.70 3.67
C ALA A 111 -9.72 -4.10 3.97
N SER A 112 -8.53 -4.19 4.57
CA SER A 112 -7.88 -5.45 4.99
C SER A 112 -8.58 -6.12 6.17
N ASN A 113 -9.32 -5.36 6.99
CA ASN A 113 -9.94 -5.84 8.23
C ASN A 113 -11.46 -6.01 8.11
N GLY A 114 -11.99 -6.04 6.89
CA GLY A 114 -13.43 -6.16 6.62
C GLY A 114 -14.23 -4.88 6.83
N ASN A 115 -13.56 -3.75 7.11
CA ASN A 115 -14.17 -2.43 7.35
C ASN A 115 -15.40 -2.50 8.27
N LEU A 116 -15.25 -3.10 9.45
CA LEU A 116 -16.35 -3.30 10.40
C LEU A 116 -16.69 -2.02 11.18
N VAL A 117 -15.70 -1.13 11.36
CA VAL A 117 -15.86 0.17 12.00
C VAL A 117 -15.31 1.26 11.09
N SER A 118 -16.08 2.32 10.86
CA SER A 118 -15.66 3.45 10.00
C SER A 118 -15.52 4.78 10.76
N TRP A 119 -16.11 4.88 11.95
CA TRP A 119 -16.04 6.03 12.85
C TRP A 119 -16.25 5.55 14.29
N TYR A 120 -15.88 6.36 15.29
CA TYR A 120 -16.23 6.11 16.70
C TYR A 120 -16.29 7.44 17.45
N VAL A 121 -16.96 7.45 18.61
CA VAL A 121 -17.04 8.60 19.51
C VAL A 121 -16.34 8.25 20.81
N ASN A 122 -15.32 9.01 21.20
CA ASN A 122 -14.77 8.94 22.56
C ASN A 122 -15.69 9.74 23.49
N PHE A 123 -16.20 9.11 24.56
CA PHE A 123 -17.28 9.68 25.38
C PHE A 123 -17.00 9.71 26.88
N GLY A 124 -16.02 8.95 27.38
CA GLY A 124 -15.71 8.92 28.80
C GLY A 124 -14.36 8.31 29.09
N GLU A 125 -13.75 8.75 30.19
CA GLU A 125 -12.49 8.21 30.68
C GLU A 125 -12.69 7.52 32.03
N SER A 126 -11.88 6.52 32.36
CA SER A 126 -11.82 5.97 33.72
C SER A 126 -10.37 5.77 34.13
N PRO A 127 -9.91 6.43 35.22
CA PRO A 127 -8.53 6.29 35.67
C PRO A 127 -8.28 4.89 36.25
N LEU A 128 -7.05 4.41 36.05
CA LEU A 128 -6.53 3.23 36.72
C LEU A 128 -6.17 3.59 38.16
N LEU A 129 -6.71 2.85 39.11
CA LEU A 129 -6.52 3.00 40.54
C LEU A 129 -5.82 1.77 41.12
N LEU A 130 -5.17 1.96 42.25
CA LEU A 130 -4.55 0.88 43.01
C LEU A 130 -5.52 0.42 44.11
N GLY A 131 -6.16 -0.72 43.93
CA GLY A 131 -7.06 -1.34 44.91
C GLY A 131 -6.31 -2.23 45.90
N TYR A 132 -6.73 -2.25 47.16
CA TYR A 132 -6.10 -3.08 48.19
C TYR A 132 -7.12 -3.76 49.12
N ASN A 133 -6.73 -4.90 49.71
CA ASN A 133 -7.57 -5.58 50.70
C ASN A 133 -7.46 -4.91 52.08
N VAL A 134 -8.60 -4.59 52.72
CA VAL A 134 -8.66 -3.96 54.06
C VAL A 134 -8.00 -4.79 55.16
N ASN A 135 -8.03 -6.11 55.05
CA ASN A 135 -7.48 -7.07 56.01
C ASN A 135 -5.99 -7.36 55.75
N SER A 136 -5.38 -6.77 54.72
CA SER A 136 -3.94 -6.91 54.50
C SER A 136 -3.18 -6.20 55.63
N ARG A 137 -2.12 -6.84 56.14
CA ARG A 137 -1.17 -6.24 57.10
C ARG A 137 -0.51 -4.95 56.57
N PHE A 138 -0.58 -4.70 55.27
CA PHE A 138 -0.03 -3.52 54.61
C PHE A 138 -1.07 -2.39 54.37
N ALA A 139 -2.35 -2.61 54.69
CA ALA A 139 -3.43 -1.65 54.42
C ALA A 139 -3.24 -0.29 55.11
N ALA A 140 -2.73 -0.27 56.34
CA ALA A 140 -2.44 0.98 57.06
C ALA A 140 -1.28 1.77 56.42
N ALA A 141 -0.27 1.07 55.90
CA ALA A 141 0.87 1.67 55.21
C ALA A 141 0.46 2.24 53.84
N LEU A 142 -0.43 1.56 53.10
CA LEU A 142 -0.96 2.05 51.82
C LEU A 142 -1.75 3.37 51.93
N LYS A 143 -2.28 3.69 53.13
CA LYS A 143 -3.00 4.94 53.40
C LYS A 143 -2.09 6.10 53.79
N SER A 144 -0.91 5.82 54.35
CA SER A 144 -0.05 6.81 55.02
C SER A 144 1.29 7.03 54.32
N GLU A 145 1.75 6.06 53.52
CA GLU A 145 3.02 6.09 52.81
C GLU A 145 2.84 6.06 51.28
N ARG A 146 3.88 6.45 50.55
CA ARG A 146 3.87 6.46 49.09
C ARG A 146 3.77 5.02 48.55
N TRP A 147 2.79 4.75 47.70
CA TRP A 147 2.40 3.41 47.27
C TRP A 147 3.58 2.55 46.81
N ASP A 148 4.50 3.09 46.00
CA ASP A 148 5.66 2.39 45.47
C ASP A 148 6.56 1.80 46.58
N LYS A 149 6.77 2.53 47.68
CA LYS A 149 7.56 2.05 48.82
C LYS A 149 6.89 0.89 49.54
N VAL A 150 5.56 0.88 49.59
CA VAL A 150 4.80 -0.17 50.26
C VAL A 150 4.80 -1.44 49.41
N LEU A 151 4.57 -1.34 48.10
CA LEU A 151 4.59 -2.51 47.21
C LEU A 151 5.96 -3.20 47.10
N LEU A 152 7.04 -2.48 47.41
CA LEU A 152 8.39 -3.03 47.44
C LEU A 152 8.76 -3.73 48.76
N ARG A 153 7.88 -3.73 49.77
CA ARG A 153 8.14 -4.41 51.04
C ARG A 153 8.15 -5.93 50.85
N PRO A 154 9.02 -6.67 51.57
CA PRO A 154 9.06 -8.12 51.48
C PRO A 154 7.70 -8.75 51.79
N GLY A 155 7.23 -9.63 50.90
CA GLY A 155 6.02 -10.43 51.10
C GLY A 155 4.69 -9.70 50.81
N VAL A 156 4.69 -8.62 50.03
CA VAL A 156 3.46 -8.04 49.44
C VAL A 156 3.07 -8.83 48.18
N ARG A 157 1.81 -9.24 48.09
CA ARG A 157 1.28 -9.99 46.93
C ARG A 157 0.50 -9.07 46.00
N ILE A 158 1.00 -8.92 44.77
CA ILE A 158 0.48 -7.99 43.75
C ILE A 158 -0.19 -8.79 42.64
N GLY A 159 -1.36 -8.37 42.17
CA GLY A 159 -2.02 -8.95 40.99
C GLY A 159 -2.30 -7.93 39.88
N ARG A 160 -2.26 -8.38 38.63
CA ARG A 160 -2.60 -7.61 37.42
C ARG A 160 -3.15 -8.52 36.32
N THR A 161 -3.74 -7.93 35.28
CA THR A 161 -4.18 -8.67 34.09
C THR A 161 -3.07 -8.73 33.02
N ASP A 162 -3.25 -9.59 32.01
CA ASP A 162 -2.25 -9.82 30.94
C ASP A 162 -2.10 -8.58 30.04
N PRO A 163 -0.90 -7.97 29.93
CA PRO A 163 -0.68 -6.75 29.14
C PRO A 163 -0.81 -6.96 27.63
N LYS A 164 -0.75 -8.19 27.12
CA LYS A 164 -0.92 -8.50 25.69
C LYS A 164 -2.40 -8.65 25.33
N LEU A 165 -3.22 -9.13 26.26
CA LEU A 165 -4.61 -9.50 26.01
C LEU A 165 -5.62 -8.49 26.57
N ASP A 166 -5.25 -7.74 27.60
CA ASP A 166 -6.10 -6.78 28.30
C ASP A 166 -5.42 -5.38 28.41
N PRO A 167 -6.08 -4.30 27.93
CA PRO A 167 -5.61 -2.92 28.13
C PRO A 167 -5.26 -2.56 29.58
N LYS A 168 -5.95 -3.13 30.58
CA LYS A 168 -5.67 -2.87 32.00
C LYS A 168 -4.26 -3.31 32.40
N GLY A 169 -3.82 -4.45 31.88
CA GLY A 169 -2.46 -4.96 32.08
C GLY A 169 -1.41 -4.07 31.41
N ALA A 170 -1.69 -3.56 30.21
CA ALA A 170 -0.81 -2.64 29.50
C ALA A 170 -0.68 -1.29 30.24
N PHE A 171 -1.80 -0.73 30.68
CA PHE A 171 -1.82 0.51 31.46
C PHE A 171 -1.17 0.36 32.84
N THR A 172 -1.24 -0.83 33.44
CA THR A 172 -0.50 -1.13 34.68
C THR A 172 1.00 -1.03 34.45
N LEU A 173 1.52 -1.62 33.37
CA LEU A 173 2.94 -1.55 33.02
C LEU A 173 3.35 -0.10 32.71
N GLU A 174 2.51 0.65 31.99
CA GLU A 174 2.74 2.05 31.68
C GLU A 174 2.79 2.91 32.96
N ALA A 175 1.84 2.74 33.88
CA ALA A 175 1.80 3.49 35.13
C ALA A 175 3.05 3.26 35.98
N VAL A 176 3.52 2.01 36.10
CA VAL A 176 4.74 1.68 36.86
C VAL A 176 6.01 2.14 36.12
N THR A 177 6.02 2.16 34.79
CA THR A 177 7.13 2.69 33.98
C THR A 177 7.24 4.22 34.11
N ARG A 178 6.10 4.93 34.10
CA ARG A 178 6.06 6.37 34.41
C ARG A 178 6.53 6.62 35.84
N ALA A 179 6.16 5.77 36.79
CA ALA A 179 6.62 5.87 38.18
C ALA A 179 8.13 5.66 38.30
N ALA A 180 8.71 4.72 37.55
CA ALA A 180 10.15 4.49 37.50
C ALA A 180 10.91 5.74 37.06
N SER A 181 10.37 6.45 36.07
CA SER A 181 10.94 7.68 35.54
C SER A 181 10.74 8.86 36.51
N LEU A 182 9.51 9.08 36.98
CA LEU A 182 9.16 10.17 37.89
C LEU A 182 9.90 10.08 39.23
N TYR A 183 10.08 8.87 39.74
CA TYR A 183 10.75 8.64 41.02
C TYR A 183 12.25 8.39 40.88
N MET A 184 12.82 8.49 39.67
CA MET A 184 14.23 8.25 39.37
C MET A 184 14.71 6.86 39.86
N GLN A 185 13.88 5.83 39.67
CA GLN A 185 14.16 4.44 40.02
C GLN A 185 14.09 3.55 38.77
N PRO A 186 15.18 3.44 37.99
CA PRO A 186 15.17 2.76 36.68
C PRO A 186 14.81 1.26 36.75
N ASN A 187 15.07 0.61 37.91
CA ASN A 187 14.76 -0.80 38.13
C ASN A 187 13.41 -1.05 38.83
N LEU A 188 12.55 -0.03 38.97
CA LEU A 188 11.29 -0.15 39.71
C LEU A 188 10.32 -1.16 39.10
N VAL A 189 10.20 -1.18 37.76
CA VAL A 189 9.32 -2.12 37.04
C VAL A 189 9.75 -3.57 37.30
N GLN A 190 11.03 -3.87 37.12
CA GLN A 190 11.58 -5.22 37.33
C GLN A 190 11.45 -5.66 38.79
N ARG A 191 11.64 -4.76 39.75
CA ARG A 191 11.53 -5.07 41.19
C ARG A 191 10.09 -5.24 41.68
N MET A 192 9.14 -4.52 41.08
CA MET A 192 7.74 -4.52 41.52
C MET A 192 6.91 -5.59 40.79
N LEU A 193 7.04 -5.68 39.46
CA LEU A 193 6.19 -6.53 38.61
C LEU A 193 6.92 -7.75 38.04
N GLY A 194 8.27 -7.76 38.06
CA GLY A 194 9.07 -8.81 37.44
C GLY A 194 8.96 -8.81 35.91
N ALA A 195 9.13 -9.99 35.29
CA ALA A 195 8.95 -10.15 33.86
C ALA A 195 7.50 -9.80 33.42
N PRO A 196 7.29 -9.24 32.21
CA PRO A 196 5.95 -8.81 31.75
C PRO A 196 4.89 -9.93 31.74
N ASP A 197 5.32 -11.19 31.66
CA ASP A 197 4.53 -12.42 31.63
C ASP A 197 4.58 -13.22 32.94
N ASN A 198 5.04 -12.62 34.04
CA ASN A 198 5.14 -13.26 35.35
C ASN A 198 3.84 -13.99 35.77
N PRO A 199 3.81 -15.35 35.75
CA PRO A 199 2.58 -16.12 35.96
C PRO A 199 2.04 -16.01 37.38
N ASP A 200 2.86 -15.61 38.36
CA ASP A 200 2.45 -15.47 39.75
C ASP A 200 1.63 -14.19 40.00
N GLN A 201 1.73 -13.20 39.11
CA GLN A 201 1.01 -11.91 39.21
C GLN A 201 -0.01 -11.69 38.10
N VAL A 202 0.12 -12.37 36.95
CA VAL A 202 -0.79 -12.25 35.79
C VAL A 202 -1.98 -13.18 35.97
N LEU A 203 -3.16 -12.60 36.21
CA LEU A 203 -4.38 -13.34 36.49
C LEU A 203 -5.52 -12.92 35.54
N PRO A 204 -6.43 -13.84 35.18
CA PRO A 204 -7.72 -13.48 34.60
C PRO A 204 -8.48 -12.52 35.53
N GLU A 205 -9.24 -11.60 34.96
CA GLU A 205 -9.90 -10.50 35.67
C GLU A 205 -10.79 -10.96 36.84
N GLU A 206 -11.61 -12.00 36.64
CA GLU A 206 -12.46 -12.59 37.68
C GLU A 206 -11.64 -13.19 38.83
N THR A 207 -10.49 -13.81 38.50
CA THR A 207 -9.58 -14.39 39.49
C THR A 207 -8.85 -13.30 40.26
N LEU A 208 -8.45 -12.21 39.61
CA LEU A 208 -7.79 -11.07 40.23
C LEU A 208 -8.68 -10.45 41.34
N VAL A 209 -9.96 -10.20 41.02
CA VAL A 209 -10.94 -9.67 41.98
C VAL A 209 -11.16 -10.64 43.14
N GLY A 210 -11.44 -11.91 42.85
CA GLY A 210 -11.73 -12.92 43.88
C GLY A 210 -10.55 -13.16 44.82
N ARG A 211 -9.33 -13.20 44.30
CA ARG A 211 -8.11 -13.36 45.11
C ARG A 211 -7.79 -12.12 45.94
N LEU A 212 -8.06 -10.91 45.43
CA LEU A 212 -7.94 -9.71 46.22
C LEU A 212 -8.94 -9.70 47.37
N GLN A 213 -10.23 -9.93 47.13
CA GLN A 213 -11.27 -9.89 48.17
C GLN A 213 -11.10 -10.96 49.26
N SER A 214 -10.68 -12.17 48.87
CA SER A 214 -10.39 -13.27 49.80
C SER A 214 -9.08 -13.10 50.60
N GLY A 215 -8.29 -12.06 50.32
CA GLY A 215 -7.02 -11.78 51.00
C GLY A 215 -5.85 -12.66 50.54
N GLN A 216 -6.01 -13.35 49.41
CA GLN A 216 -4.92 -14.07 48.74
C GLN A 216 -3.96 -13.13 47.99
N LEU A 217 -4.43 -11.94 47.63
CA LEU A 217 -3.62 -10.81 47.17
C LEU A 217 -3.77 -9.63 48.14
N ASP A 218 -2.72 -8.83 48.25
CA ASP A 218 -2.72 -7.62 49.07
C ASP A 218 -3.14 -6.40 48.25
N VAL A 219 -2.72 -6.33 46.98
CA VAL A 219 -2.91 -5.17 46.09
C VAL A 219 -3.18 -5.61 44.65
N GLY A 220 -3.98 -4.84 43.91
CA GLY A 220 -4.13 -4.99 42.46
C GLY A 220 -4.50 -3.68 41.76
N PHE A 221 -4.36 -3.65 40.43
CA PHE A 221 -4.70 -2.49 39.60
C PHE A 221 -6.09 -2.67 38.97
N PHE A 222 -6.95 -1.67 39.13
CA PHE A 222 -8.36 -1.72 38.73
C PHE A 222 -8.78 -0.39 38.12
N TYR A 223 -9.77 -0.40 37.24
CA TYR A 223 -10.38 0.86 36.82
C TYR A 223 -11.24 1.44 37.94
N ALA A 224 -11.38 2.76 37.99
CA ALA A 224 -12.18 3.43 38.99
C ALA A 224 -13.63 2.90 39.04
N THR A 225 -14.20 2.56 37.87
CA THR A 225 -15.54 1.95 37.75
C THR A 225 -15.67 0.63 38.52
N GLU A 226 -14.65 -0.22 38.46
CA GLU A 226 -14.63 -1.54 39.10
C GLU A 226 -14.48 -1.42 40.61
N THR A 227 -13.63 -0.50 41.05
CA THR A 227 -13.41 -0.28 42.49
C THR A 227 -14.61 0.36 43.18
N ALA A 228 -15.32 1.24 42.47
CA ALA A 228 -16.56 1.83 42.95
C ALA A 228 -17.66 0.76 43.06
N GLU A 229 -17.77 -0.13 42.07
CA GLU A 229 -18.74 -1.24 42.09
C GLU A 229 -18.46 -2.23 43.22
N LEU A 230 -17.22 -2.73 43.30
CA LEU A 230 -16.83 -3.80 44.22
C LEU A 230 -16.50 -3.28 45.62
N HIS A 231 -16.70 -1.99 45.86
CA HIS A 231 -16.37 -1.29 47.12
C HIS A 231 -14.94 -1.56 47.58
N ILE A 232 -14.01 -1.70 46.62
CA ILE A 232 -12.60 -1.96 46.88
C ILE A 232 -11.97 -0.63 47.33
N PRO A 233 -11.35 -0.57 48.51
CA PRO A 233 -10.59 0.61 48.93
C PRO A 233 -9.44 0.88 47.96
N THR A 234 -9.25 2.16 47.59
CA THR A 234 -8.24 2.54 46.60
C THR A 234 -7.26 3.58 47.10
N VAL A 235 -6.06 3.53 46.54
CA VAL A 235 -5.07 4.60 46.58
C VAL A 235 -5.06 5.28 45.21
N LYS A 236 -5.25 6.61 45.21
CA LYS A 236 -5.13 7.39 43.98
C LYS A 236 -3.66 7.57 43.61
N LEU A 237 -3.33 7.25 42.37
CA LEU A 237 -2.01 7.56 41.82
C LEU A 237 -1.89 9.08 41.60
N PRO A 238 -0.68 9.67 41.73
CA PRO A 238 -0.40 11.05 41.33
C PRO A 238 -0.87 11.32 39.89
N ALA A 239 -1.28 12.57 39.60
CA ALA A 239 -1.83 12.93 38.29
C ALA A 239 -0.86 12.65 37.13
N GLU A 240 0.44 12.73 37.40
CA GLU A 240 1.54 12.44 36.49
C GLU A 240 1.64 10.94 36.13
N LEU A 241 1.11 10.08 36.99
CA LEU A 241 1.11 8.61 36.86
C LEU A 241 -0.28 8.06 36.48
N ALA A 242 -1.29 8.91 36.39
CA ALA A 242 -2.66 8.52 36.11
C ALA A 242 -2.82 8.11 34.65
N VAL A 243 -2.87 6.80 34.41
CA VAL A 243 -3.26 6.23 33.12
C VAL A 243 -4.77 6.03 33.13
N LYS A 244 -5.44 6.31 32.00
CA LYS A 244 -6.91 6.25 31.91
C LYS A 244 -7.34 5.38 30.74
N ALA A 245 -8.35 4.53 30.97
CA ALA A 245 -9.12 3.95 29.89
C ALA A 245 -9.91 5.05 29.18
N SER A 246 -9.95 5.00 27.85
CA SER A 246 -10.72 5.92 27.00
C SER A 246 -11.84 5.14 26.33
N TYR A 247 -13.04 5.25 26.87
CA TYR A 247 -14.21 4.54 26.38
C TYR A 247 -14.72 5.16 25.08
N THR A 248 -14.83 4.33 24.06
CA THR A 248 -15.33 4.73 22.74
C THR A 248 -16.55 3.92 22.36
N ILE A 249 -17.45 4.52 21.58
CA ILE A 249 -18.67 3.89 21.09
C ILE A 249 -18.80 4.05 19.57
N THR A 250 -19.25 2.99 18.89
CA THR A 250 -19.51 2.99 17.45
C THR A 250 -20.68 2.07 17.08
N ILE A 251 -21.24 2.31 15.89
CA ILE A 251 -22.22 1.42 15.24
C ILE A 251 -21.48 0.57 14.22
N LEU A 252 -21.65 -0.75 14.29
CA LEU A 252 -20.96 -1.68 13.40
C LEU A 252 -21.52 -1.58 11.97
N ASN A 253 -20.62 -1.60 10.98
CA ASN A 253 -21.00 -1.60 9.57
C ASN A 253 -21.72 -2.92 9.25
N GLY A 254 -22.96 -2.85 8.74
CA GLY A 254 -23.82 -4.02 8.54
C GLY A 254 -24.57 -4.49 9.79
N ALA A 255 -24.67 -3.66 10.84
CA ALA A 255 -25.49 -3.92 12.01
C ALA A 255 -26.94 -4.31 11.61
N PRO A 256 -27.44 -5.47 12.06
CA PRO A 256 -28.80 -5.93 11.76
C PRO A 256 -29.91 -4.95 12.18
N ASN A 257 -29.75 -4.25 13.31
CA ASN A 257 -30.70 -3.23 13.78
C ASN A 257 -30.05 -1.83 13.84
N GLN A 258 -29.94 -1.19 12.68
CA GLN A 258 -29.34 0.16 12.57
C GLN A 258 -30.13 1.26 13.31
N ASP A 259 -31.47 1.26 13.25
CA ASP A 259 -32.26 2.31 13.93
C ASP A 259 -32.14 2.16 15.45
N GLY A 260 -32.22 0.93 15.97
CA GLY A 260 -32.00 0.63 17.38
C GLY A 260 -30.60 1.02 17.87
N ALA A 261 -29.56 0.75 17.06
CA ALA A 261 -28.19 1.17 17.36
C ALA A 261 -28.06 2.71 17.44
N VAL A 262 -28.66 3.45 16.50
CA VAL A 262 -28.65 4.92 16.51
C VAL A 262 -29.34 5.47 17.76
N ARG A 263 -30.48 4.89 18.15
CA ARG A 263 -31.20 5.28 19.38
C ARG A 263 -30.38 5.02 20.63
N PHE A 264 -29.75 3.86 20.75
CA PHE A 264 -28.90 3.51 21.88
C PHE A 264 -27.70 4.46 22.02
N VAL A 265 -26.97 4.71 20.94
CA VAL A 265 -25.83 5.65 20.94
C VAL A 265 -26.29 7.07 21.29
N THR A 266 -27.45 7.50 20.78
CA THR A 266 -28.00 8.82 21.08
C THR A 266 -28.44 8.95 22.55
N PHE A 267 -29.01 7.90 23.13
CA PHE A 267 -29.39 7.83 24.54
C PHE A 267 -28.16 7.92 25.44
N LEU A 268 -27.13 7.10 25.18
CA LEU A 268 -25.91 7.05 26.00
C LEU A 268 -25.15 8.39 25.98
N LEU A 269 -25.05 9.03 24.82
CA LEU A 269 -24.42 10.35 24.68
C LEU A 269 -25.33 11.52 25.15
N GLY A 270 -26.59 11.24 25.45
CA GLY A 270 -27.57 12.22 25.92
C GLY A 270 -27.41 12.59 27.41
N PRO A 271 -28.17 13.58 27.91
CA PRO A 271 -28.04 14.06 29.30
C PRO A 271 -28.23 12.95 30.35
N LYS A 272 -29.25 12.09 30.18
CA LYS A 272 -29.52 10.97 31.09
C LYS A 272 -28.42 9.92 31.08
N GLY A 273 -27.96 9.50 29.90
CA GLY A 273 -26.84 8.57 29.76
C GLY A 273 -25.56 9.12 30.40
N ARG A 274 -25.25 10.40 30.17
CA ARG A 274 -24.11 11.09 30.82
C ARG A 274 -24.24 11.22 32.34
N THR A 275 -25.44 11.21 32.90
CA THR A 275 -25.63 11.16 34.36
C THR A 275 -25.37 9.75 34.88
N LEU A 276 -25.96 8.72 34.26
CA LEU A 276 -25.71 7.32 34.61
C LEU A 276 -24.23 6.93 34.53
N LEU A 277 -23.51 7.45 33.53
CA LEU A 277 -22.07 7.26 33.38
C LEU A 277 -21.29 7.91 34.54
N ARG A 278 -21.66 9.13 34.96
CA ARG A 278 -21.00 9.83 36.07
C ARG A 278 -21.26 9.15 37.41
N ASP A 279 -22.50 8.72 37.64
CA ASP A 279 -22.88 8.02 38.87
C ASP A 279 -22.13 6.68 39.01
N ALA A 280 -21.75 6.06 37.89
CA ALA A 280 -20.94 4.85 37.85
C ALA A 280 -19.42 5.09 37.86
N GLY A 281 -18.96 6.33 38.07
CA GLY A 281 -17.53 6.65 38.17
C GLY A 281 -16.79 6.76 36.83
N ILE A 282 -17.50 7.03 35.73
CA ILE A 282 -16.89 7.39 34.44
C ILE A 282 -16.81 8.91 34.30
N ASP A 283 -15.61 9.42 34.05
CA ASP A 283 -15.35 10.84 33.77
C ASP A 283 -15.86 11.15 32.36
N VAL A 284 -17.09 11.66 32.27
CA VAL A 284 -17.71 11.95 30.97
C VAL A 284 -17.09 13.18 30.32
N ILE A 285 -16.31 12.96 29.26
CA ILE A 285 -15.62 14.02 28.52
C ILE A 285 -16.52 14.66 27.45
N ALA A 286 -16.02 15.74 26.83
CA ALA A 286 -16.63 16.31 25.63
C ALA A 286 -16.50 15.29 24.48
N PRO A 287 -17.59 14.87 23.82
CA PRO A 287 -17.51 13.82 22.80
C PRO A 287 -16.60 14.25 21.65
N SER A 288 -15.68 13.38 21.24
CA SER A 288 -14.83 13.60 20.07
C SER A 288 -14.95 12.45 19.08
N VAL A 289 -15.00 12.77 17.78
CA VAL A 289 -15.20 11.78 16.71
C VAL A 289 -13.87 11.41 16.07
N GLY A 290 -13.51 10.13 16.11
CA GLY A 290 -12.45 9.52 15.31
C GLY A 290 -12.98 8.83 14.05
N GLY A 291 -12.17 8.77 12.99
CA GLY A 291 -12.52 8.14 11.71
C GLY A 291 -13.33 9.01 10.73
N GLU A 292 -14.09 8.38 9.83
CA GLU A 292 -14.85 9.02 8.74
C GLU A 292 -16.10 9.78 9.25
N ARG A 293 -15.94 11.08 9.54
CA ARG A 293 -17.02 11.95 10.08
C ARG A 293 -18.31 11.98 9.24
N MET A 294 -18.21 11.79 7.93
CA MET A 294 -19.37 11.80 7.02
C MET A 294 -20.29 10.60 7.22
N ARG A 295 -19.76 9.48 7.73
CA ARG A 295 -20.54 8.25 8.00
C ARG A 295 -21.24 8.25 9.36
N VAL A 296 -20.99 9.25 10.21
CA VAL A 296 -21.69 9.40 11.50
C VAL A 296 -23.15 9.79 11.24
N PRO A 297 -24.16 9.04 11.75
CA PRO A 297 -25.58 9.38 11.59
C PRO A 297 -25.92 10.78 12.10
N ALA A 298 -26.86 11.47 11.44
CA ALA A 298 -27.18 12.87 11.74
C ALA A 298 -27.60 13.11 13.20
N ARG A 299 -28.39 12.20 13.80
CA ARG A 299 -28.81 12.28 15.21
C ARG A 299 -27.64 12.15 16.19
N VAL A 300 -26.67 11.29 15.88
CA VAL A 300 -25.44 11.11 16.68
C VAL A 300 -24.50 12.31 16.49
N ARG A 301 -24.43 12.88 15.27
CA ARG A 301 -23.61 14.06 14.95
C ARG A 301 -24.02 15.30 15.74
N ALA A 302 -25.33 15.50 15.94
CA ALA A 302 -25.87 16.60 16.73
C ALA A 302 -25.50 16.49 18.22
N ARG A 303 -25.33 15.27 18.74
CA ARG A 303 -24.97 15.02 20.16
C ARG A 303 -23.47 14.91 20.41
N SER A 304 -22.67 14.61 19.38
CA SER A 304 -21.22 14.39 19.47
C SER A 304 -20.37 15.63 19.20
N GLY A 305 -20.96 16.83 19.10
CA GLY A 305 -20.21 18.08 18.86
C GLY A 305 -19.59 18.21 17.45
N ALA A 306 -19.81 17.25 16.55
CA ALA A 306 -19.31 17.23 15.18
C ALA A 306 -19.98 18.27 14.25
N GLY A 307 -20.88 19.09 14.79
CA GLY A 307 -21.58 20.16 14.09
C GLY A 307 -21.06 21.54 14.45
N LEU A 308 -19.80 21.85 14.13
CA LEU A 308 -19.30 23.21 13.85
C LEU A 308 -17.92 23.09 13.20
N ARG A 309 -17.81 23.58 11.96
CA ARG A 309 -16.56 23.63 11.20
C ARG A 309 -15.56 24.53 11.93
N ARG A 310 -14.53 23.96 12.57
CA ARG A 310 -13.25 24.69 12.67
C ARG A 310 -12.65 24.66 11.27
N ALA A 311 -12.69 25.79 10.57
CA ALA A 311 -12.04 25.93 9.26
C ALA A 311 -10.55 25.62 9.44
N THR A 312 -10.04 24.67 8.66
CA THR A 312 -8.60 24.46 8.54
C THR A 312 -7.97 25.70 7.89
N PRO A 313 -6.71 26.05 8.21
CA PRO A 313 -6.04 27.22 7.62
C PRO A 313 -6.08 27.20 6.08
N LEU A 314 -6.01 26.02 5.46
CA LEU A 314 -6.22 25.83 4.01
C LEU A 314 -7.61 26.27 3.52
N GLY A 315 -8.67 26.00 4.30
CA GLY A 315 -10.02 26.44 3.95
C GLY A 315 -10.16 27.97 3.99
N TRP A 316 -9.48 28.63 4.93
CA TRP A 316 -9.47 30.08 5.01
C TRP A 316 -8.65 30.72 3.89
N LEU A 317 -7.45 30.20 3.60
CA LEU A 317 -6.63 30.66 2.47
C LEU A 317 -7.34 30.48 1.13
N ALA A 318 -7.99 29.34 0.92
CA ALA A 318 -8.81 29.09 -0.27
C ALA A 318 -9.98 30.08 -0.37
N ALA A 319 -10.65 30.38 0.75
CA ALA A 319 -11.73 31.35 0.79
C ALA A 319 -11.22 32.78 0.52
N LEU A 320 -10.05 33.15 1.04
CA LEU A 320 -9.42 34.45 0.81
C LEU A 320 -9.07 34.64 -0.67
N LEU A 321 -8.43 33.65 -1.28
CA LEU A 321 -8.11 33.69 -2.72
C LEU A 321 -9.38 33.73 -3.56
N ALA A 322 -10.41 32.93 -3.21
CA ALA A 322 -11.69 32.97 -3.90
C ALA A 322 -12.36 34.35 -3.78
N LEU A 323 -12.31 34.98 -2.61
CA LEU A 323 -12.82 36.35 -2.42
C LEU A 323 -12.05 37.35 -3.28
N TYR A 324 -10.71 37.29 -3.30
CA TYR A 324 -9.87 38.14 -4.13
C TYR A 324 -10.19 38.00 -5.63
N LEU A 325 -10.35 36.76 -6.12
CA LEU A 325 -10.68 36.48 -7.52
C LEU A 325 -12.12 36.91 -7.88
N CYS A 326 -13.08 36.78 -6.95
CA CYS A 326 -14.48 37.15 -7.18
C CYS A 326 -14.75 38.66 -7.01
N ALA A 327 -13.96 39.38 -6.20
CA ALA A 327 -14.20 40.76 -5.85
C ALA A 327 -14.33 41.72 -7.06
N PRO A 328 -13.47 41.65 -8.10
CA PRO A 328 -13.62 42.51 -9.29
C PRO A 328 -14.95 42.31 -10.02
N PHE A 329 -15.44 41.06 -10.13
CA PHE A 329 -16.72 40.77 -10.77
C PHE A 329 -17.91 41.31 -9.97
N VAL A 330 -17.82 41.26 -8.63
CA VAL A 330 -18.84 41.85 -7.75
C VAL A 330 -18.80 43.39 -7.83
N ALA A 331 -17.61 43.99 -7.90
CA ALA A 331 -17.43 45.44 -8.01
C ALA A 331 -17.95 46.03 -9.33
N VAL A 332 -18.11 45.20 -10.38
CA VAL A 332 -18.71 45.58 -11.67
C VAL A 332 -20.23 45.70 -11.59
N LEU A 333 -20.91 44.95 -10.71
CA LEU A 333 -22.39 44.93 -10.63
C LEU A 333 -23.02 46.32 -10.43
N PRO A 334 -22.53 47.19 -9.52
CA PRO A 334 -23.07 48.54 -9.35
C PRO A 334 -22.75 49.48 -10.52
N GLN A 335 -21.75 49.17 -11.34
CA GLN A 335 -21.40 49.97 -12.51
C GLN A 335 -22.34 49.72 -13.69
N LEU A 336 -23.04 48.57 -13.73
CA LEU A 336 -23.99 48.22 -14.80
C LEU A 336 -25.10 49.26 -14.99
N THR A 337 -25.52 49.91 -13.91
CA THR A 337 -26.56 50.95 -13.94
C THR A 337 -26.05 52.32 -14.37
N ARG A 338 -24.73 52.52 -14.44
CA ARG A 338 -24.08 53.80 -14.78
C ARG A 338 -23.33 53.76 -16.12
N ALA A 339 -23.39 52.64 -16.83
CA ALA A 339 -22.68 52.45 -18.08
C ALA A 339 -23.36 53.19 -19.24
N ASP A 340 -22.54 53.74 -20.13
CA ASP A 340 -23.01 54.39 -21.34
C ASP A 340 -23.14 53.35 -22.48
N TRP A 341 -24.32 52.73 -22.56
CA TRP A 341 -24.64 51.70 -23.55
C TRP A 341 -24.74 52.25 -24.99
N HIS A 342 -24.79 53.57 -25.16
CA HIS A 342 -24.94 54.22 -26.47
C HIS A 342 -23.61 54.66 -27.07
N ALA A 343 -22.52 54.62 -26.30
CA ALA A 343 -21.18 55.04 -26.73
C ALA A 343 -20.47 54.06 -27.69
N ILE A 344 -21.08 52.90 -28.01
CA ILE A 344 -20.44 51.84 -28.79
C ILE A 344 -21.29 51.49 -30.01
N GLU A 345 -20.64 51.40 -31.17
CA GLU A 345 -21.25 50.89 -32.39
C GLU A 345 -21.45 49.37 -32.31
N PRO A 346 -22.69 48.86 -32.38
CA PRO A 346 -22.96 47.42 -32.25
C PRO A 346 -22.31 46.57 -33.35
N ALA A 347 -22.19 47.10 -34.56
CA ALA A 347 -21.58 46.41 -35.70
C ALA A 347 -20.08 46.19 -35.48
N ALA A 348 -19.33 47.23 -35.08
CA ALA A 348 -17.91 47.12 -34.79
C ALA A 348 -17.62 46.18 -33.61
N LEU A 349 -18.47 46.18 -32.58
CA LEU A 349 -18.38 45.23 -31.47
C LEU A 349 -18.64 43.78 -31.93
N ALA A 350 -19.62 43.58 -32.81
CA ALA A 350 -19.92 42.26 -33.36
C ALA A 350 -18.75 41.72 -34.21
N ASP A 351 -18.19 42.56 -35.09
CA ASP A 351 -17.03 42.21 -35.91
C ASP A 351 -15.82 41.85 -35.06
N ALA A 352 -15.49 42.68 -34.07
CA ALA A 352 -14.37 42.41 -33.15
C ALA A 352 -14.56 41.13 -32.32
N THR A 353 -15.81 40.85 -31.92
CA THR A 353 -16.16 39.61 -31.23
C THR A 353 -16.02 38.39 -32.14
N MET A 354 -16.47 38.46 -33.39
CA MET A 354 -16.34 37.38 -34.37
C MET A 354 -14.86 37.11 -34.70
N VAL A 355 -14.06 38.16 -34.88
CA VAL A 355 -12.61 38.05 -35.09
C VAL A 355 -11.94 37.36 -33.89
N SER A 356 -12.25 37.75 -32.65
CA SER A 356 -11.69 37.11 -31.44
C SER A 356 -12.10 35.65 -31.28
N VAL A 357 -13.39 35.33 -31.44
CA VAL A 357 -13.88 33.93 -31.34
C VAL A 357 -13.31 33.07 -32.46
N GLY A 358 -13.31 33.58 -33.69
CA GLY A 358 -12.77 32.89 -34.86
C GLY A 358 -11.28 32.64 -34.71
N SER A 359 -10.48 33.69 -34.46
CA SER A 359 -9.03 33.57 -34.32
C SER A 359 -8.61 32.66 -33.17
N ALA A 360 -9.23 32.77 -32.00
CA ALA A 360 -8.93 31.90 -30.86
C ALA A 360 -9.27 30.42 -31.14
N THR A 361 -10.35 30.16 -31.88
CA THR A 361 -10.75 28.80 -32.28
C THR A 361 -9.77 28.21 -33.30
N PHE A 362 -9.40 28.97 -34.34
CA PHE A 362 -8.40 28.53 -35.32
C PHE A 362 -7.03 28.31 -34.69
N ALA A 363 -6.58 29.23 -33.81
CA ALA A 363 -5.33 29.08 -33.07
C ALA A 363 -5.36 27.80 -32.21
N THR A 364 -6.44 27.57 -31.47
CA THR A 364 -6.58 26.36 -30.63
C THR A 364 -6.58 25.07 -31.46
N LEU A 365 -7.24 25.06 -32.62
CA LEU A 365 -7.22 23.91 -33.54
C LEU A 365 -5.82 23.65 -34.09
N LEU A 366 -5.10 24.70 -34.47
CA LEU A 366 -3.71 24.60 -34.93
C LEU A 366 -2.78 24.07 -33.84
N ILE A 367 -2.93 24.56 -32.60
CA ILE A 367 -2.21 24.06 -31.43
C ILE A 367 -2.62 22.61 -31.12
N ALA A 368 -3.89 22.23 -31.27
CA ALA A 368 -4.30 20.84 -31.04
C ALA A 368 -3.67 19.89 -32.06
N LEU A 369 -3.66 20.28 -33.35
CA LEU A 369 -3.09 19.50 -34.44
C LEU A 369 -1.58 19.30 -34.29
N THR A 370 -0.85 20.33 -33.85
CA THR A 370 0.62 20.31 -33.76
C THR A 370 1.15 20.00 -32.36
N GLY A 371 0.48 20.54 -31.35
CA GLY A 371 0.89 20.51 -29.95
C GLY A 371 0.56 19.21 -29.22
N ILE A 372 -0.52 18.50 -29.57
CA ILE A 372 -0.81 17.17 -28.98
C ILE A 372 0.25 16.15 -29.40
N PRO A 373 0.59 15.99 -30.70
CA PRO A 373 1.69 15.12 -31.11
C PRO A 373 3.04 15.54 -30.50
N LEU A 374 3.33 16.85 -30.43
CA LEU A 374 4.55 17.34 -29.78
C LEU A 374 4.57 16.98 -28.29
N GLY A 375 3.46 17.15 -27.57
CA GLY A 375 3.32 16.75 -26.17
C GLY A 375 3.56 15.25 -25.96
N TYR A 376 3.08 14.41 -26.89
CA TYR A 376 3.35 12.96 -26.89
C TYR A 376 4.82 12.62 -27.16
N LEU A 377 5.48 13.32 -28.07
CA LEU A 377 6.91 13.12 -28.34
C LEU A 377 7.78 13.54 -27.15
N LEU A 378 7.42 14.66 -26.52
CA LEU A 378 8.12 15.19 -25.34
C LEU A 378 7.93 14.32 -24.09
N SER A 379 6.80 13.61 -23.94
CA SER A 379 6.61 12.66 -22.83
C SER A 379 7.46 11.40 -23.00
N ARG A 380 7.64 10.90 -24.23
CA ARG A 380 8.37 9.64 -24.47
C ARG A 380 9.88 9.79 -24.58
N SER A 381 10.39 10.98 -24.95
CA SER A 381 11.82 11.17 -25.17
C SER A 381 12.53 11.65 -23.91
N ARG A 382 13.56 10.90 -23.48
CA ARG A 382 14.50 11.31 -22.42
C ARG A 382 15.75 11.99 -22.96
N SER A 383 15.77 12.34 -24.25
CA SER A 383 16.91 13.00 -24.89
C SER A 383 17.09 14.43 -24.37
N ARG A 384 18.35 14.88 -24.26
CA ARG A 384 18.68 16.27 -23.90
C ARG A 384 18.02 17.28 -24.84
N TRP A 385 17.86 16.92 -26.12
CA TRP A 385 17.16 17.72 -27.12
C TRP A 385 15.66 17.87 -26.84
N ALA A 386 15.00 16.80 -26.37
CA ALA A 386 13.60 16.87 -25.98
C ALA A 386 13.41 17.73 -24.72
N SER A 387 14.34 17.67 -23.77
CA SER A 387 14.33 18.58 -22.62
C SER A 387 14.52 20.05 -23.03
N ALA A 388 15.46 20.33 -23.94
CA ALA A 388 15.67 21.67 -24.48
C ALA A 388 14.43 22.19 -25.24
N LEU A 389 13.84 21.36 -26.11
CA LEU A 389 12.61 21.70 -26.82
C LEU A 389 11.45 21.94 -25.85
N GLY A 390 11.34 21.15 -24.79
CA GLY A 390 10.36 21.36 -23.73
C GLY A 390 10.53 22.70 -22.99
N PHE A 391 11.76 23.18 -22.82
CA PHE A 391 12.04 24.52 -22.28
C PHE A 391 11.65 25.62 -23.28
N VAL A 392 11.98 25.45 -24.57
CA VAL A 392 11.61 26.41 -25.63
C VAL A 392 10.09 26.59 -25.70
N VAL A 393 9.32 25.50 -25.57
CA VAL A 393 7.85 25.55 -25.53
C VAL A 393 7.32 26.41 -24.37
N GLN A 394 8.07 26.58 -23.28
CA GLN A 394 7.63 27.38 -22.13
C GLN A 394 8.07 28.85 -22.19
N LEU A 395 9.00 29.22 -23.08
CA LEU A 395 9.48 30.60 -23.23
C LEU A 395 8.35 31.64 -23.40
N PRO A 396 7.29 31.39 -24.19
CA PRO A 396 6.20 32.36 -24.32
C PRO A 396 5.47 32.67 -23.00
N LEU A 397 5.54 31.78 -22.00
CA LEU A 397 4.97 32.04 -20.66
C LEU A 397 5.85 32.95 -19.81
N ALA A 398 7.15 33.01 -20.08
CA ALA A 398 8.11 33.83 -19.35
C ALA A 398 8.26 35.24 -19.96
N LEU A 399 8.01 35.36 -21.26
CA LEU A 399 8.13 36.63 -21.98
C LEU A 399 6.89 37.51 -21.75
N PRO A 400 7.07 38.83 -21.51
CA PRO A 400 5.96 39.78 -21.57
C PRO A 400 5.24 39.68 -22.93
N PRO A 401 3.90 39.73 -22.99
CA PRO A 401 3.15 39.54 -24.24
C PRO A 401 3.54 40.50 -25.38
N LEU A 402 3.87 41.76 -25.05
CA LEU A 402 4.36 42.73 -26.05
C LEU A 402 5.72 42.32 -26.63
N SER A 403 6.64 41.84 -25.80
CA SER A 403 7.95 41.35 -26.23
C SER A 403 7.81 40.13 -27.14
N SER A 404 6.85 39.23 -26.85
CA SER A 404 6.48 38.12 -27.73
C SER A 404 6.00 38.60 -29.10
N GLY A 405 5.20 39.68 -29.16
CA GLY A 405 4.78 40.31 -30.41
C GLY A 405 5.95 40.87 -31.23
N VAL A 406 6.88 41.58 -30.59
CA VAL A 406 8.10 42.09 -31.25
C VAL A 406 8.96 40.95 -31.79
N LEU A 407 9.13 39.88 -31.00
CA LEU A 407 9.87 38.69 -31.45
C LEU A 407 9.23 38.06 -32.70
N LEU A 408 7.90 37.98 -32.72
CA LEU A 408 7.16 37.48 -33.88
C LEU A 408 7.29 38.39 -35.10
N LEU A 409 7.44 39.71 -34.95
CA LEU A 409 7.68 40.60 -36.09
C LEU A 409 9.04 40.35 -36.77
N PHE A 410 10.06 39.92 -36.03
CA PHE A 410 11.31 39.48 -36.66
C PHE A 410 11.11 38.23 -37.54
N LEU A 411 10.09 37.42 -37.25
CA LEU A 411 9.76 36.22 -38.01
C LEU A 411 8.72 36.46 -39.11
N LEU A 412 7.66 37.23 -38.83
CA LEU A 412 6.45 37.39 -39.66
C LEU A 412 6.34 38.77 -40.31
N GLY A 413 7.17 39.73 -39.90
CA GLY A 413 7.11 41.11 -40.38
C GLY A 413 7.34 41.23 -41.88
N PRO A 414 6.92 42.35 -42.51
CA PRO A 414 6.96 42.52 -43.96
C PRO A 414 8.38 42.43 -44.55
N TYR A 415 9.41 42.67 -43.73
CA TYR A 415 10.82 42.61 -44.11
C TYR A 415 11.51 41.28 -43.73
N SER A 416 10.78 40.31 -43.17
CA SER A 416 11.33 38.99 -42.84
C SER A 416 11.31 38.05 -44.05
N ALA A 417 12.07 36.95 -43.99
CA ALA A 417 12.06 35.93 -45.04
C ALA A 417 10.68 35.31 -45.26
N LEU A 418 9.91 35.08 -44.19
CA LEU A 418 8.55 34.53 -44.30
C LEU A 418 7.53 35.60 -44.72
N GLY A 419 7.69 36.84 -44.27
CA GLY A 419 6.82 37.96 -44.66
C GLY A 419 6.94 38.27 -46.14
N THR A 420 8.16 38.34 -46.67
CA THR A 420 8.42 38.54 -48.12
C THR A 420 7.88 37.40 -48.97
N LEU A 421 8.02 36.14 -48.54
CA LEU A 421 7.43 34.97 -49.21
C LEU A 421 5.90 35.01 -49.26
N ALA A 422 5.27 35.59 -48.23
CA ALA A 422 3.81 35.75 -48.16
C ALA A 422 3.31 37.10 -48.73
N GLY A 423 4.15 37.84 -49.47
CA GLY A 423 3.79 39.11 -50.08
C GLY A 423 3.52 40.24 -49.08
N GLY A 424 4.05 40.15 -47.86
CA GLY A 424 3.92 41.16 -46.80
C GLY A 424 2.57 41.15 -46.06
N GLY A 425 1.61 40.32 -46.47
CA GLY A 425 0.24 40.31 -45.93
C GLY A 425 0.02 39.49 -44.63
N LEU A 426 1.09 38.98 -44.01
CA LEU A 426 0.98 38.22 -42.75
C LEU A 426 0.76 39.12 -41.54
N THR A 427 1.34 40.32 -41.55
CA THR A 427 1.05 41.36 -40.56
C THR A 427 -0.21 42.11 -40.95
N ASP A 428 -0.95 42.62 -39.95
CA ASP A 428 -2.20 43.35 -40.16
C ASP A 428 -3.29 42.54 -40.89
N SER A 429 -3.36 41.24 -40.59
CA SER A 429 -4.36 40.32 -41.16
C SER A 429 -4.89 39.34 -40.12
N PHE A 430 -6.02 38.69 -40.44
CA PHE A 430 -6.60 37.63 -39.60
C PHE A 430 -5.62 36.48 -39.36
N ALA A 431 -4.78 36.16 -40.36
CA ALA A 431 -3.73 35.14 -40.21
C ALA A 431 -2.65 35.58 -39.21
N GLY A 432 -2.24 36.86 -39.23
CA GLY A 432 -1.34 37.44 -38.24
C GLY A 432 -1.85 37.33 -36.81
N VAL A 433 -3.15 37.62 -36.61
CA VAL A 433 -3.83 37.44 -35.30
C VAL A 433 -3.75 35.99 -34.82
N VAL A 434 -4.08 35.02 -35.69
CA VAL A 434 -4.04 33.59 -35.36
C VAL A 434 -2.62 33.12 -35.01
N LEU A 435 -1.60 33.55 -35.75
CA LEU A 435 -0.21 33.19 -35.50
C LEU A 435 0.30 33.77 -34.18
N ALA A 436 -0.02 35.02 -33.88
CA ALA A 436 0.33 35.67 -32.61
C ALA A 436 -0.32 34.96 -31.41
N GLN A 437 -1.61 34.66 -31.51
CA GLN A 437 -2.33 33.90 -30.48
C GLN A 437 -1.77 32.48 -30.32
N THR A 438 -1.42 31.82 -31.42
CA THR A 438 -0.86 30.46 -31.41
C THR A 438 0.44 30.41 -30.61
N PHE A 439 1.36 31.35 -30.85
CA PHE A 439 2.64 31.42 -30.13
C PHE A 439 2.45 31.54 -28.61
N VAL A 440 1.53 32.39 -28.17
CA VAL A 440 1.31 32.69 -26.75
C VAL A 440 0.46 31.62 -26.05
N ALA A 441 -0.51 31.01 -26.75
CA ALA A 441 -1.42 30.01 -26.20
C ALA A 441 -0.91 28.57 -26.28
N ALA A 442 0.03 28.26 -27.19
CA ALA A 442 0.58 26.92 -27.37
C ALA A 442 1.07 26.22 -26.10
N PRO A 443 1.77 26.88 -25.15
CA PRO A 443 2.30 26.21 -23.96
C PRO A 443 1.20 25.59 -23.09
N PHE A 444 0.02 26.19 -23.02
CA PHE A 444 -1.09 25.72 -22.17
C PHE A 444 -1.60 24.33 -22.59
N LEU A 445 -1.71 24.07 -23.90
CA LEU A 445 -2.13 22.76 -24.39
C LEU A 445 -0.95 21.78 -24.46
N ILE A 446 0.24 22.21 -24.88
CA ILE A 446 1.39 21.29 -25.00
C ILE A 446 1.81 20.75 -23.62
N VAL A 447 1.86 21.61 -22.60
CA VAL A 447 2.21 21.19 -21.23
C VAL A 447 1.12 20.27 -20.65
N ALA A 448 -0.15 20.60 -20.85
CA ALA A 448 -1.27 19.76 -20.42
C ALA A 448 -1.25 18.39 -21.12
N ALA A 449 -1.00 18.36 -22.43
CA ALA A 449 -0.92 17.11 -23.21
C ALA A 449 0.28 16.26 -22.79
N ARG A 450 1.47 16.86 -22.61
CA ARG A 450 2.65 16.17 -22.09
C ARG A 450 2.37 15.54 -20.74
N SER A 451 1.85 16.31 -19.78
CA SER A 451 1.50 15.82 -18.45
C SER A 451 0.43 14.72 -18.49
N ALA A 452 -0.54 14.83 -19.41
CA ALA A 452 -1.58 13.83 -19.59
C ALA A 452 -0.98 12.50 -20.08
N PHE A 453 -0.10 12.53 -21.07
CA PHE A 453 0.59 11.34 -21.55
C PHE A 453 1.55 10.76 -20.50
N ASP A 454 2.30 11.60 -19.77
CA ASP A 454 3.20 11.13 -18.69
C ASP A 454 2.45 10.36 -17.58
N SER A 455 1.15 10.61 -17.40
CA SER A 455 0.31 9.90 -16.42
C SER A 455 -0.19 8.52 -16.88
N VAL A 456 -0.05 8.18 -18.16
CA VAL A 456 -0.51 6.89 -18.71
C VAL A 456 0.53 5.81 -18.41
N ASP A 457 0.09 4.71 -17.82
CA ASP A 457 0.95 3.56 -17.53
C ASP A 457 1.54 2.96 -18.84
N PRO A 458 2.88 2.92 -18.99
CA PRO A 458 3.54 2.32 -20.15
C PRO A 458 3.19 0.84 -20.39
N VAL A 459 2.80 0.09 -19.35
CA VAL A 459 2.40 -1.32 -19.48
C VAL A 459 1.19 -1.49 -20.41
N LEU A 460 0.30 -0.50 -20.49
CA LEU A 460 -0.83 -0.54 -21.42
C LEU A 460 -0.37 -0.50 -22.88
N ASP A 461 0.72 0.23 -23.16
CA ASP A 461 1.34 0.32 -24.48
C ASP A 461 2.01 -1.00 -24.89
N ASP A 462 2.65 -1.66 -23.92
CA ASP A 462 3.25 -2.98 -24.05
C ASP A 462 2.19 -4.03 -24.39
N VAL A 463 1.11 -4.09 -23.60
CA VAL A 463 -0.01 -5.01 -23.83
C VAL A 463 -0.61 -4.78 -25.22
N ALA A 464 -0.87 -3.52 -25.59
CA ALA A 464 -1.44 -3.22 -26.90
C ALA A 464 -0.52 -3.62 -28.06
N ALA A 465 0.80 -3.47 -27.90
CA ALA A 465 1.76 -3.95 -28.88
C ALA A 465 1.69 -5.47 -29.01
N THR A 466 1.71 -6.21 -27.89
CA THR A 466 1.54 -7.67 -27.87
C THR A 466 0.14 -8.16 -28.25
N LEU A 467 -0.80 -7.27 -28.56
CA LEU A 467 -2.12 -7.61 -29.12
C LEU A 467 -2.23 -7.28 -30.62
N GLY A 468 -1.10 -6.98 -31.27
CA GLY A 468 -1.03 -6.83 -32.73
C GLY A 468 -1.13 -5.40 -33.25
N HIS A 469 -1.11 -4.40 -32.36
CA HIS A 469 -1.30 -2.99 -32.78
C HIS A 469 0.01 -2.24 -32.99
N GLY A 470 0.15 -1.61 -34.16
CA GLY A 470 1.24 -0.69 -34.47
C GLY A 470 1.17 0.64 -33.69
N ALA A 471 2.23 1.44 -33.75
CA ALA A 471 2.38 2.67 -32.96
C ALA A 471 1.21 3.67 -33.12
N HIS A 472 0.78 3.92 -34.37
CA HIS A 472 -0.35 4.82 -34.64
C HIS A 472 -1.66 4.33 -34.01
N THR A 473 -1.99 3.04 -34.16
CA THR A 473 -3.21 2.46 -33.61
C THR A 473 -3.19 2.45 -32.08
N ARG A 474 -2.03 2.16 -31.47
CA ARG A 474 -1.84 2.28 -30.01
C ARG A 474 -2.04 3.70 -29.53
N PHE A 475 -1.49 4.68 -30.24
CA PHE A 475 -1.70 6.10 -29.92
C PHE A 475 -3.19 6.46 -29.94
N MET A 476 -3.90 6.14 -31.03
CA MET A 476 -5.31 6.52 -31.20
C MET A 476 -6.28 5.75 -30.30
N ARG A 477 -6.03 4.46 -30.02
CA ARG A 477 -6.96 3.61 -29.26
C ARG A 477 -6.65 3.51 -27.77
N VAL A 478 -5.41 3.74 -27.35
CA VAL A 478 -4.97 3.60 -25.95
C VAL A 478 -4.56 4.93 -25.36
N TRP A 479 -3.51 5.57 -25.90
CA TRP A 479 -2.95 6.78 -25.29
C TRP A 479 -3.91 7.98 -25.33
N LEU A 480 -4.41 8.32 -26.53
CA LEU A 480 -5.23 9.51 -26.72
C LEU A 480 -6.53 9.46 -25.91
N PRO A 481 -7.31 8.37 -25.88
CA PRO A 481 -8.54 8.31 -25.09
C PRO A 481 -8.32 8.39 -23.58
N ILE A 482 -7.22 7.81 -23.06
CA ILE A 482 -6.89 7.87 -21.63
C ILE A 482 -6.46 9.30 -21.25
N ALA A 483 -5.66 9.95 -22.09
CA ALA A 483 -5.19 11.32 -21.90
C ALA A 483 -6.24 12.41 -22.22
N TRP A 484 -7.31 12.06 -22.93
CA TRP A 484 -8.31 12.99 -23.47
C TRP A 484 -8.93 13.95 -22.45
N PRO A 485 -9.32 13.53 -21.23
CA PRO A 485 -9.91 14.44 -20.25
C PRO A 485 -9.00 15.64 -19.92
N SER A 486 -7.70 15.38 -19.78
CA SER A 486 -6.68 16.38 -19.47
C SER A 486 -6.33 17.23 -20.69
N ILE A 487 -6.25 16.62 -21.88
CA ILE A 487 -6.03 17.34 -23.15
C ILE A 487 -7.18 18.33 -23.39
N ARG A 488 -8.44 17.93 -23.17
CA ARG A 488 -9.59 18.82 -23.30
C ARG A 488 -9.52 20.00 -22.34
N ALA A 489 -9.07 19.79 -21.10
CA ALA A 489 -8.85 20.88 -20.17
C ALA A 489 -7.76 21.85 -20.69
N GLY A 490 -6.66 21.31 -21.22
CA GLY A 490 -5.62 22.09 -21.89
C GLY A 490 -6.12 22.89 -23.11
N MET A 491 -7.02 22.31 -23.91
CA MET A 491 -7.64 23.00 -25.06
C MET A 491 -8.49 24.18 -24.62
N VAL A 492 -9.27 24.03 -23.53
CA VAL A 492 -10.05 25.13 -22.96
C VAL A 492 -9.13 26.23 -22.44
N LEU A 493 -8.04 25.88 -21.76
CA LEU A 493 -7.06 26.86 -21.28
C LEU A 493 -6.36 27.60 -22.42
N ALA A 494 -5.95 26.88 -23.47
CA ALA A 494 -5.35 27.50 -24.66
C ALA A 494 -6.34 28.43 -25.37
N TRP A 495 -7.61 28.03 -25.50
CA TRP A 495 -8.65 28.87 -26.11
C TRP A 495 -8.91 30.13 -25.29
N LEU A 496 -9.07 30.01 -23.96
CA LEU A 496 -9.24 31.16 -23.06
C LEU A 496 -8.04 32.11 -23.14
N ARG A 497 -6.83 31.55 -23.19
CA ARG A 497 -5.61 32.34 -23.33
C ARG A 497 -5.54 33.07 -24.66
N ALA A 498 -5.91 32.42 -25.78
CA ALA A 498 -5.92 33.01 -27.11
C ALA A 498 -7.00 34.10 -27.24
N PHE A 499 -8.20 33.86 -26.70
CA PHE A 499 -9.31 34.81 -26.71
C PHE A 499 -8.98 36.12 -25.98
N GLY A 500 -8.25 36.04 -24.87
CA GLY A 500 -7.81 37.19 -24.09
C GLY A 500 -6.46 37.80 -24.50
N GLU A 501 -5.85 37.36 -25.61
CA GLU A 501 -4.53 37.86 -26.00
C GLU A 501 -4.60 39.26 -26.62
N PHE A 502 -3.84 40.19 -26.05
CA PHE A 502 -3.75 41.59 -26.48
C PHE A 502 -2.34 41.99 -26.94
N GLY A 503 -1.29 41.61 -26.20
CA GLY A 503 0.03 42.20 -26.38
C GLY A 503 0.73 41.73 -27.66
N ALA A 504 0.72 40.44 -27.95
CA ALA A 504 1.30 39.91 -29.18
C ALA A 504 0.45 40.26 -30.40
N THR A 505 -0.88 40.26 -30.25
CA THR A 505 -1.82 40.58 -31.32
C THR A 505 -1.72 42.02 -31.76
N VAL A 506 -1.73 43.00 -30.84
CA VAL A 506 -1.64 44.44 -31.21
C VAL A 506 -0.31 44.80 -31.90
N MET A 507 0.77 44.07 -31.63
CA MET A 507 2.06 44.28 -32.29
C MET A 507 2.09 43.68 -33.71
N VAL A 508 1.48 42.51 -33.92
CA VAL A 508 1.57 41.75 -35.18
C VAL A 508 0.44 42.11 -36.16
N ALA A 509 -0.77 42.35 -35.66
CA ALA A 509 -1.94 42.67 -36.46
C ALA A 509 -2.89 43.60 -35.69
N TYR A 510 -2.91 44.86 -36.10
CA TYR A 510 -3.77 45.89 -35.50
C TYR A 510 -5.20 45.78 -36.07
N HIS A 511 -5.31 45.49 -37.37
CA HIS A 511 -6.53 45.13 -38.07
C HIS A 511 -6.48 43.68 -38.61
N PRO A 512 -7.64 43.00 -38.76
CA PRO A 512 -8.94 43.39 -38.21
C PRO A 512 -8.92 43.42 -36.68
N TYR A 513 -9.74 44.29 -36.07
CA TYR A 513 -9.73 44.44 -34.62
C TYR A 513 -10.14 43.14 -33.93
N SER A 514 -9.31 42.64 -33.03
CA SER A 514 -9.75 41.66 -32.03
C SER A 514 -10.42 42.40 -30.87
N LEU A 515 -11.28 41.72 -30.13
CA LEU A 515 -12.03 42.30 -29.00
C LEU A 515 -11.14 42.98 -27.94
N PRO A 516 -9.97 42.43 -27.53
CA PRO A 516 -9.04 43.15 -26.65
C PRO A 516 -8.44 44.41 -27.27
N VAL A 517 -8.11 44.38 -28.57
CA VAL A 517 -7.56 45.55 -29.28
C VAL A 517 -8.62 46.63 -29.45
N TYR A 518 -9.84 46.26 -29.85
CA TYR A 518 -10.97 47.17 -29.94
C TYR A 518 -11.28 47.82 -28.58
N THR A 519 -11.26 47.03 -27.50
CA THR A 519 -11.46 47.55 -26.14
C THR A 519 -10.40 48.58 -25.76
N TYR A 520 -9.13 48.34 -26.09
CA TYR A 520 -8.05 49.31 -25.86
C TYR A 520 -8.26 50.62 -26.64
N VAL A 521 -8.64 50.52 -27.92
CA VAL A 521 -8.88 51.69 -28.78
C VAL A 521 -10.04 52.54 -28.24
N VAL A 522 -11.16 51.90 -27.85
CA VAL A 522 -12.31 52.61 -27.27
C VAL A 522 -11.99 53.19 -25.89
N PHE A 523 -11.16 52.51 -25.09
CA PHE A 523 -10.72 53.02 -23.79
C PHE A 523 -9.90 54.29 -23.93
N GLY A 524 -9.00 54.32 -24.91
CA GLY A 524 -8.17 55.48 -25.21
C GLY A 524 -8.97 56.70 -25.70
N SER A 525 -10.14 56.49 -26.32
CA SER A 525 -10.96 57.56 -26.88
C SER A 525 -12.09 58.04 -25.96
N VAL A 526 -12.80 57.13 -25.27
CA VAL A 526 -14.02 57.44 -24.48
C VAL A 526 -13.81 57.28 -22.97
N GLY A 527 -12.80 56.53 -22.55
CA GLY A 527 -12.50 56.27 -21.13
C GLY A 527 -13.38 55.21 -20.48
N LEU A 528 -13.38 55.18 -19.14
CA LEU A 528 -13.98 54.10 -18.32
C LEU A 528 -15.50 53.87 -18.50
N PRO A 529 -16.36 54.91 -18.66
CA PRO A 529 -17.82 54.73 -18.74
C PRO A 529 -18.31 53.88 -19.93
N ALA A 530 -17.53 53.84 -21.02
CA ALA A 530 -17.82 53.05 -22.22
C ALA A 530 -17.23 51.63 -22.18
N MET A 531 -16.53 51.22 -21.10
CA MET A 531 -15.91 49.89 -21.04
C MET A 531 -16.88 48.77 -20.71
N LEU A 532 -17.96 49.08 -19.99
CA LEU A 532 -18.84 48.04 -19.46
C LEU A 532 -19.60 47.24 -20.54
N PRO A 533 -20.14 47.89 -21.60
CA PRO A 533 -20.80 47.14 -22.67
C PRO A 533 -19.81 46.33 -23.54
N LEU A 534 -18.51 46.68 -23.53
CA LEU A 534 -17.44 45.89 -24.16
C LEU A 534 -17.02 44.70 -23.29
N LEU A 535 -17.01 44.88 -21.96
CA LEU A 535 -16.69 43.83 -20.99
C LEU A 535 -17.80 42.78 -20.87
N ALA A 536 -19.07 43.16 -21.01
CA ALA A 536 -20.20 42.23 -20.90
C ALA A 536 -20.09 41.00 -21.84
N PRO A 537 -19.89 41.13 -23.17
CA PRO A 537 -19.73 39.97 -24.05
C PRO A 537 -18.44 39.19 -23.76
N THR A 538 -17.32 39.84 -23.42
CA THR A 538 -16.09 39.13 -23.02
C THR A 538 -16.31 38.25 -21.78
N LEU A 539 -17.00 38.77 -20.76
CA LEU A 539 -17.32 38.07 -19.52
C LEU A 539 -18.32 36.94 -19.76
N VAL A 540 -19.37 37.18 -20.54
CA VAL A 540 -20.36 36.14 -20.88
C VAL A 540 -19.69 35.01 -21.66
N ILE A 541 -18.87 35.31 -22.66
CA ILE A 541 -18.17 34.29 -23.46
C ILE A 541 -17.14 33.54 -22.61
N ALA A 542 -16.32 34.26 -21.84
CA ALA A 542 -15.29 33.68 -20.97
C ALA A 542 -15.85 32.87 -19.79
N LEU A 543 -17.07 33.14 -19.32
CA LEU A 543 -17.73 32.39 -18.25
C LEU A 543 -18.64 31.28 -18.77
N ALA A 544 -19.39 31.51 -19.87
CA ALA A 544 -20.36 30.56 -20.38
C ALA A 544 -19.72 29.32 -21.02
N LEU A 545 -18.61 29.47 -21.76
CA LEU A 545 -17.93 28.34 -22.40
C LEU A 545 -17.28 27.37 -21.38
N PRO A 546 -16.50 27.85 -20.38
CA PRO A 546 -15.98 26.99 -19.34
C PRO A 546 -17.08 26.41 -18.45
N PHE A 547 -18.15 27.15 -18.17
CA PHE A 547 -19.29 26.64 -17.41
C PHE A 547 -20.07 25.56 -18.18
N ALA A 548 -20.29 25.74 -19.48
CA ALA A 548 -20.89 24.72 -20.35
C ALA A 548 -19.97 23.48 -20.49
N ALA A 549 -18.65 23.68 -20.54
CA ALA A 549 -17.68 22.59 -20.50
C ALA A 549 -17.67 21.88 -19.14
N ALA A 550 -17.73 22.63 -18.03
CA ALA A 550 -17.74 22.15 -16.64
C ALA A 550 -19.01 21.36 -16.28
N THR A 551 -20.16 21.79 -16.79
CA THR A 551 -21.44 21.09 -16.61
C THR A 551 -21.54 19.82 -17.45
N ARG A 552 -20.89 19.79 -18.62
CA ARG A 552 -20.63 18.56 -19.41
C ARG A 552 -19.47 17.70 -18.85
N LEU A 553 -18.71 18.24 -17.89
CA LEU A 553 -17.62 17.59 -17.14
C LEU A 553 -18.10 16.99 -15.81
N ARG A 554 -19.41 16.97 -15.52
CA ARG A 554 -19.94 16.11 -14.44
C ARG A 554 -19.31 14.73 -14.62
N PRO A 555 -18.57 14.20 -13.62
CA PRO A 555 -18.08 12.85 -13.72
C PRO A 555 -19.34 12.01 -13.84
N SER A 556 -19.56 11.46 -15.04
CA SER A 556 -20.54 10.41 -15.20
C SER A 556 -20.15 9.36 -14.16
N ARG A 557 -20.92 9.29 -13.06
CA ARG A 557 -21.21 8.00 -12.44
C ARG A 557 -21.45 7.10 -13.62
N HIS A 558 -20.53 6.18 -13.88
CA HIS A 558 -20.44 5.42 -15.11
C HIS A 558 -21.82 4.93 -15.56
N ALA A 559 -22.45 5.72 -16.40
CA ALA A 559 -23.69 5.43 -17.07
C ALA A 559 -23.30 5.46 -18.54
N THR A 560 -22.99 4.26 -19.02
CA THR A 560 -23.17 3.80 -20.39
C THR A 560 -24.03 4.73 -21.24
N ALA A 561 -23.41 5.44 -22.16
CA ALA A 561 -24.06 5.82 -23.41
C ALA A 561 -23.45 4.93 -24.51
N PRO A 562 -24.26 4.15 -25.24
CA PRO A 562 -23.78 3.38 -26.36
C PRO A 562 -23.38 4.37 -27.47
N GLY A 563 -22.09 4.44 -27.79
CA GLY A 563 -21.68 4.95 -29.10
C GLY A 563 -22.19 3.99 -30.19
N PRO A 564 -22.41 4.47 -31.42
CA PRO A 564 -22.98 3.67 -32.49
C PRO A 564 -22.18 2.38 -32.61
N ALA A 565 -22.86 1.29 -32.31
CA ALA A 565 -22.31 -0.04 -32.46
C ALA A 565 -21.99 -0.21 -33.93
N HIS A 566 -20.74 -0.51 -34.27
CA HIS A 566 -20.61 -1.60 -35.23
C HIS A 566 -21.23 -2.79 -34.51
N GLU A 567 -22.43 -3.17 -34.96
CA GLU A 567 -23.18 -4.32 -34.47
C GLU A 567 -22.28 -5.56 -34.57
N LEU A 568 -21.55 -5.83 -33.49
CA LEU A 568 -21.36 -7.21 -33.09
C LEU A 568 -22.75 -7.66 -32.66
N GLU A 569 -23.43 -8.33 -33.58
CA GLU A 569 -24.74 -8.94 -33.44
C GLU A 569 -24.90 -9.51 -32.02
N PRO A 570 -25.97 -9.14 -31.27
CA PRO A 570 -26.17 -9.63 -29.92
C PRO A 570 -26.16 -11.16 -29.96
N LEU A 571 -25.19 -11.77 -29.26
CA LEU A 571 -24.96 -13.20 -29.21
C LEU A 571 -26.23 -13.93 -28.78
N ARG A 572 -27.08 -14.29 -29.75
CA ARG A 572 -28.24 -15.15 -29.53
C ARG A 572 -27.73 -16.47 -28.95
N PRO A 573 -28.40 -17.04 -27.93
CA PRO A 573 -28.09 -18.37 -27.44
C PRO A 573 -28.56 -19.37 -28.49
N VAL A 574 -27.77 -19.55 -29.55
CA VAL A 574 -27.90 -20.70 -30.43
C VAL A 574 -27.28 -21.85 -29.65
N ALA A 575 -28.12 -22.79 -29.21
CA ALA A 575 -27.72 -24.09 -28.71
C ALA A 575 -27.13 -24.95 -29.85
N ARG A 576 -26.13 -24.43 -30.55
CA ARG A 576 -25.23 -25.21 -31.39
C ARG A 576 -24.08 -25.64 -30.50
N GLU A 577 -23.70 -26.91 -30.60
CA GLU A 577 -22.46 -27.43 -30.04
C GLU A 577 -21.37 -26.38 -30.16
N ILE A 578 -20.83 -25.98 -29.01
CA ILE A 578 -19.72 -25.04 -28.95
C ILE A 578 -18.58 -25.73 -29.69
N ALA A 579 -18.28 -25.28 -30.90
CA ALA A 579 -17.16 -25.79 -31.66
C ALA A 579 -15.90 -25.70 -30.76
N PRO A 580 -15.09 -26.76 -30.66
CA PRO A 580 -13.86 -26.72 -29.89
C PRO A 580 -12.99 -25.57 -30.39
N ALA A 581 -12.24 -24.92 -29.48
CA ALA A 581 -11.30 -23.88 -29.83
C ALA A 581 -10.44 -24.32 -31.04
N PRO A 582 -10.16 -23.42 -32.01
CA PRO A 582 -9.35 -23.77 -33.17
C PRO A 582 -8.02 -24.37 -32.70
N ARG A 583 -7.75 -25.62 -33.11
CA ARG A 583 -6.54 -26.35 -32.75
C ARG A 583 -5.46 -26.03 -33.78
N HIS A 584 -4.36 -25.44 -33.34
CA HIS A 584 -3.16 -25.32 -34.15
C HIS A 584 -2.38 -26.62 -34.06
N ALA A 585 -2.31 -27.34 -35.19
CA ALA A 585 -1.65 -28.65 -35.28
C ALA A 585 -0.13 -28.64 -34.95
N ALA A 586 0.48 -27.49 -34.67
CA ALA A 586 1.92 -27.36 -34.49
C ALA A 586 2.35 -27.75 -33.06
N ARG A 587 3.13 -28.83 -32.92
CA ARG A 587 3.95 -29.25 -31.76
C ARG A 587 5.07 -28.24 -31.45
N GLY A 588 4.69 -26.98 -31.33
CA GLY A 588 5.57 -25.87 -31.21
C GLY A 588 6.35 -25.81 -29.90
N VAL A 589 7.55 -25.25 -29.92
CA VAL A 589 8.42 -25.11 -28.75
C VAL A 589 9.17 -23.77 -28.79
N LEU A 590 9.36 -23.14 -27.62
CA LEU A 590 10.02 -21.83 -27.49
C LEU A 590 11.48 -21.98 -27.07
N ALA A 591 12.42 -21.58 -27.92
CA ALA A 591 13.83 -21.45 -27.59
C ALA A 591 14.24 -19.98 -27.51
N PHE A 592 15.13 -19.64 -26.57
CA PHE A 592 15.66 -18.29 -26.49
C PHE A 592 17.07 -18.23 -25.91
N HIS A 593 17.79 -17.19 -26.29
CA HIS A 593 19.09 -16.82 -25.73
C HIS A 593 19.13 -15.30 -25.58
N PHE A 594 19.39 -14.82 -24.36
CA PHE A 594 19.41 -13.40 -24.05
C PHE A 594 20.65 -13.03 -23.26
N GLU A 595 21.35 -12.01 -23.74
CA GLU A 595 22.36 -11.28 -22.99
C GLU A 595 21.96 -9.81 -22.95
N CYS A 596 21.76 -9.26 -21.75
CA CYS A 596 21.49 -7.84 -21.61
C CYS A 596 22.13 -7.25 -20.35
N SER A 597 22.42 -5.96 -20.41
CA SER A 597 22.92 -5.20 -19.27
C SER A 597 22.04 -3.97 -19.06
N LEU A 598 21.55 -3.79 -17.84
CA LEU A 598 20.66 -2.73 -17.38
C LEU A 598 21.30 -2.09 -16.14
N GLY A 599 22.16 -1.09 -16.37
CA GLY A 599 23.02 -0.55 -15.30
C GLY A 599 23.95 -1.64 -14.77
N ASP A 600 23.95 -1.87 -13.46
CA ASP A 600 24.78 -2.90 -12.81
C ASP A 600 24.19 -4.32 -12.92
N PHE A 601 22.97 -4.46 -13.42
CA PHE A 601 22.32 -5.76 -13.62
C PHE A 601 22.70 -6.35 -14.96
N ALA A 602 23.18 -7.60 -14.98
CA ALA A 602 23.45 -8.38 -16.19
C ALA A 602 22.57 -9.63 -16.22
N LEU A 603 21.94 -9.88 -17.38
CA LEU A 603 21.15 -11.06 -17.67
C LEU A 603 21.89 -11.88 -18.71
N ASP A 604 22.10 -13.16 -18.43
CA ASP A 604 22.63 -14.17 -19.36
C ASP A 604 21.83 -15.46 -19.15
N ILE A 605 20.91 -15.70 -20.08
CA ILE A 605 20.00 -16.83 -20.02
C ILE A 605 19.85 -17.51 -21.38
N GLN A 606 20.03 -18.82 -21.38
CA GLN A 606 19.82 -19.67 -22.53
C GLN A 606 18.85 -20.79 -22.20
N TRP A 607 17.79 -20.90 -22.99
CA TRP A 607 16.78 -21.94 -22.87
C TRP A 607 16.62 -22.68 -24.20
N ARG A 608 16.62 -24.01 -24.11
CA ARG A 608 16.29 -24.92 -25.22
C ARG A 608 15.11 -25.76 -24.78
N PRO A 609 14.00 -25.74 -25.53
CA PRO A 609 12.76 -26.34 -25.07
C PRO A 609 12.72 -27.85 -25.28
N ARG A 610 11.96 -28.53 -24.43
CA ARG A 610 11.50 -29.91 -24.66
C ARG A 610 9.98 -30.02 -24.63
N THR A 611 9.32 -29.04 -24.01
CA THR A 611 7.88 -29.00 -23.79
C THR A 611 7.29 -27.62 -24.12
N ARG A 612 5.96 -27.47 -23.95
CA ARG A 612 5.23 -26.24 -24.24
C ARG A 612 4.97 -25.36 -23.02
N ARG A 613 5.29 -25.82 -21.80
CA ARG A 613 4.92 -25.12 -20.56
C ARG A 613 6.16 -24.91 -19.69
N LEU A 614 6.58 -23.65 -19.63
CA LEU A 614 7.78 -23.24 -18.88
C LEU A 614 7.38 -22.38 -17.70
N ALA A 615 7.86 -22.70 -16.50
CA ALA A 615 7.86 -21.79 -15.37
C ALA A 615 9.26 -21.18 -15.17
N ILE A 616 9.32 -19.87 -14.98
CA ILE A 616 10.53 -19.14 -14.59
C ILE A 616 10.40 -18.77 -13.12
N VAL A 617 11.25 -19.35 -12.28
CA VAL A 617 11.22 -19.23 -10.82
C VAL A 617 12.48 -18.53 -10.34
N GLY A 618 12.35 -17.66 -9.34
CA GLY A 618 13.49 -16.98 -8.74
C GLY A 618 13.07 -15.82 -7.82
N PRO A 619 14.00 -15.28 -7.04
CA PRO A 619 13.71 -14.17 -6.12
C PRO A 619 13.31 -12.89 -6.87
N SER A 620 12.77 -11.92 -6.15
CA SER A 620 12.52 -10.58 -6.70
C SER A 620 13.83 -9.98 -7.24
N GLY A 621 13.77 -9.37 -8.44
CA GLY A 621 14.95 -8.79 -9.08
C GLY A 621 15.87 -9.79 -9.81
N SER A 622 15.51 -11.07 -9.95
CA SER A 622 16.36 -12.05 -10.66
C SER A 622 16.34 -11.94 -12.19
N GLY A 623 15.48 -11.09 -12.77
CA GLY A 623 15.36 -10.91 -14.23
C GLY A 623 14.16 -11.59 -14.89
N LYS A 624 13.21 -12.14 -14.12
CA LYS A 624 12.05 -12.90 -14.64
C LYS A 624 11.16 -12.08 -15.60
N SER A 625 10.68 -10.92 -15.17
CA SER A 625 9.82 -10.06 -16.01
C SER A 625 10.57 -9.45 -17.21
N ILE A 626 11.88 -9.19 -17.05
CA ILE A 626 12.76 -8.77 -18.17
C ILE A 626 12.81 -9.87 -19.22
N THR A 627 12.95 -11.13 -18.80
CA THR A 627 12.93 -12.30 -19.70
C THR A 627 11.64 -12.37 -20.51
N LEU A 628 10.47 -12.23 -19.86
CA LEU A 628 9.18 -12.20 -20.58
C LEU A 628 9.11 -11.05 -21.59
N ARG A 629 9.54 -9.85 -21.19
CA ARG A 629 9.57 -8.69 -22.09
C ARG A 629 10.52 -8.88 -23.27
N MET A 630 11.63 -9.59 -23.12
CA MET A 630 12.54 -9.93 -24.23
C MET A 630 11.94 -10.97 -25.18
N ILE A 631 11.20 -11.96 -24.65
CA ILE A 631 10.42 -12.91 -25.46
C ILE A 631 9.36 -12.16 -26.28
N ALA A 632 8.63 -11.24 -25.63
CA ALA A 632 7.61 -10.40 -26.27
C ALA A 632 8.16 -9.37 -27.26
N GLY A 633 9.47 -9.09 -27.25
CA GLY A 633 10.11 -8.06 -28.07
C GLY A 633 9.97 -6.63 -27.52
N LEU A 634 9.43 -6.49 -26.31
CA LEU A 634 9.25 -5.22 -25.61
C LEU A 634 10.57 -4.70 -25.04
N GLN A 635 11.51 -5.60 -24.76
CA GLN A 635 12.87 -5.30 -24.30
C GLN A 635 13.89 -5.88 -25.28
N HIS A 636 14.96 -5.12 -25.53
CA HIS A 636 16.08 -5.51 -26.39
C HIS A 636 17.36 -5.66 -25.54
N GLY A 637 18.24 -6.56 -25.97
CA GLY A 637 19.52 -6.86 -25.32
C GLY A 637 20.69 -6.76 -26.30
N ALA A 638 21.91 -6.97 -25.79
CA ALA A 638 23.12 -6.99 -26.61
C ALA A 638 23.14 -8.22 -27.53
N THR A 639 22.78 -9.39 -26.98
CA THR A 639 22.52 -10.62 -27.73
C THR A 639 21.08 -11.03 -27.49
N GLN A 640 20.33 -11.28 -28.56
CA GLN A 640 18.93 -11.71 -28.47
C GLN A 640 18.66 -12.74 -29.55
N SER A 641 18.18 -13.92 -29.16
CA SER A 641 17.64 -14.93 -30.06
C SER A 641 16.32 -15.42 -29.49
N VAL A 642 15.25 -15.36 -30.29
CA VAL A 642 13.95 -15.95 -29.95
C VAL A 642 13.51 -16.82 -31.12
N ILE A 643 13.23 -18.09 -30.85
CA ILE A 643 12.76 -19.05 -31.86
C ILE A 643 11.47 -19.67 -31.34
N VAL A 644 10.42 -19.59 -32.13
CA VAL A 644 9.12 -20.21 -31.86
C VAL A 644 8.80 -21.11 -33.03
N ASP A 645 8.67 -22.40 -32.78
CA ASP A 645 8.24 -23.40 -33.78
C ASP A 645 9.18 -23.47 -34.99
N GLY A 646 10.47 -23.24 -34.74
CA GLY A 646 11.51 -23.18 -35.77
C GLY A 646 11.64 -21.82 -36.48
N GLU A 647 10.69 -20.90 -36.27
CA GLU A 647 10.75 -19.54 -36.82
C GLU A 647 11.56 -18.61 -35.91
N VAL A 648 12.53 -17.90 -36.49
CA VAL A 648 13.33 -16.91 -35.76
C VAL A 648 12.53 -15.61 -35.65
N LEU A 649 12.14 -15.24 -34.43
CA LEU A 649 11.40 -14.00 -34.12
C LEU A 649 12.32 -12.85 -33.65
N THR A 650 13.64 -13.05 -33.70
CA THR A 650 14.63 -12.02 -33.38
C THR A 650 14.49 -10.83 -34.33
N GLY A 651 14.44 -9.61 -33.79
CA GLY A 651 14.26 -8.38 -34.59
C GLY A 651 12.82 -8.13 -35.05
N THR A 652 11.92 -9.11 -34.96
CA THR A 652 10.49 -8.92 -35.22
C THR A 652 9.89 -7.99 -34.18
N ALA A 653 9.14 -6.99 -34.62
CA ALA A 653 8.46 -6.04 -33.73
C ALA A 653 7.37 -6.74 -32.89
N PRO A 654 7.09 -6.30 -31.66
CA PRO A 654 6.17 -6.98 -30.73
C PRO A 654 4.79 -7.31 -31.32
N GLN A 655 4.24 -6.41 -32.13
CA GLN A 655 2.92 -6.59 -32.76
C GLN A 655 2.85 -7.76 -33.73
N SER A 656 3.97 -8.10 -34.37
CA SER A 656 4.05 -9.15 -35.38
C SER A 656 4.57 -10.49 -34.81
N ARG A 657 4.84 -10.58 -33.50
CA ARG A 657 5.38 -11.83 -32.89
C ARG A 657 4.31 -12.88 -32.56
N HIS A 658 3.02 -12.56 -32.67
CA HIS A 658 1.92 -13.44 -32.21
C HIS A 658 2.11 -13.94 -30.76
N VAL A 659 2.63 -13.08 -29.89
CA VAL A 659 2.82 -13.33 -28.45
C VAL A 659 1.81 -12.49 -27.68
N ALA A 660 1.05 -13.09 -26.76
CA ALA A 660 0.16 -12.38 -25.85
C ALA A 660 0.81 -12.24 -24.46
N TYR A 661 0.97 -11.00 -23.98
CA TYR A 661 1.54 -10.72 -22.66
C TYR A 661 0.48 -10.30 -21.65
N VAL A 662 0.45 -10.98 -20.50
CA VAL A 662 -0.38 -10.65 -19.35
C VAL A 662 0.55 -10.18 -18.21
N PRO A 663 0.63 -8.86 -17.95
CA PRO A 663 1.45 -8.31 -16.88
C PRO A 663 0.84 -8.57 -15.50
N GLN A 664 1.61 -8.32 -14.45
CA GLN A 664 1.22 -8.53 -13.05
C GLN A 664 -0.07 -7.79 -12.65
N ASP A 665 -0.24 -6.53 -13.07
CA ASP A 665 -1.45 -5.74 -12.81
C ASP A 665 -2.59 -5.99 -13.83
N TYR A 666 -2.47 -7.07 -14.62
CA TYR A 666 -3.41 -7.51 -15.66
C TYR A 666 -3.52 -6.59 -16.90
N GLY A 667 -3.02 -5.35 -16.83
CA GLY A 667 -2.88 -4.44 -17.97
C GLY A 667 -4.19 -4.15 -18.70
N LEU A 668 -5.30 -4.03 -17.96
CA LEU A 668 -6.62 -3.76 -18.53
C LEU A 668 -6.78 -2.27 -18.90
N PHE A 669 -7.24 -1.99 -20.12
CA PHE A 669 -7.49 -0.61 -20.56
C PHE A 669 -8.64 0.05 -19.76
N PRO A 670 -8.39 1.14 -19.01
CA PRO A 670 -9.35 1.68 -18.04
C PRO A 670 -10.63 2.25 -18.68
N HIS A 671 -10.53 2.73 -19.92
CA HIS A 671 -11.63 3.32 -20.69
C HIS A 671 -12.43 2.30 -21.51
N MET A 672 -12.06 1.02 -21.50
CA MET A 672 -12.69 -0.02 -22.32
C MET A 672 -13.55 -0.96 -21.47
N THR A 673 -14.73 -1.29 -21.98
CA THR A 673 -15.58 -2.34 -21.40
C THR A 673 -14.96 -3.72 -21.59
N VAL A 674 -15.38 -4.72 -20.82
CA VAL A 674 -14.92 -6.13 -20.99
C VAL A 674 -15.07 -6.58 -22.44
N ALA A 675 -16.21 -6.32 -23.09
CA ALA A 675 -16.41 -6.67 -24.50
C ALA A 675 -15.37 -6.03 -25.42
N ARG A 676 -15.07 -4.73 -25.22
CA ARG A 676 -14.05 -4.01 -26.00
C ARG A 676 -12.65 -4.51 -25.71
N GLN A 677 -12.36 -4.99 -24.50
CA GLN A 677 -11.07 -5.57 -24.14
C GLN A 677 -10.84 -6.88 -24.89
N LEU A 678 -11.84 -7.76 -24.95
CA LEU A 678 -11.72 -9.05 -25.63
C LEU A 678 -11.62 -8.87 -27.15
N ALA A 679 -12.40 -7.95 -27.72
CA ALA A 679 -12.32 -7.61 -29.15
C ALA A 679 -11.13 -6.69 -29.50
N PHE A 680 -10.23 -6.39 -28.55
CA PHE A 680 -9.17 -5.41 -28.80
C PHE A 680 -8.08 -5.95 -29.73
N ALA A 681 -7.75 -7.23 -29.69
CA ALA A 681 -6.66 -7.78 -30.50
C ALA A 681 -6.88 -7.54 -32.01
N ALA A 682 -5.81 -7.26 -32.75
CA ALA A 682 -5.89 -6.93 -34.19
C ALA A 682 -6.46 -8.10 -35.02
N ASP A 683 -6.18 -9.31 -34.56
CA ASP A 683 -6.53 -10.62 -35.08
C ASP A 683 -7.45 -11.38 -34.09
N ALA A 684 -8.32 -10.65 -33.36
CA ALA A 684 -9.23 -11.26 -32.41
C ALA A 684 -10.19 -12.24 -33.10
N ASP A 685 -10.20 -13.50 -32.63
CA ASP A 685 -11.19 -14.47 -33.09
C ASP A 685 -12.48 -14.29 -32.28
N ALA A 686 -13.58 -13.97 -32.98
CA ALA A 686 -14.90 -13.81 -32.38
C ALA A 686 -15.39 -15.12 -31.74
N SER A 687 -15.03 -16.28 -32.31
CA SER A 687 -15.40 -17.59 -31.81
C SER A 687 -14.66 -17.91 -30.50
N ALA A 688 -13.33 -17.73 -30.46
CA ALA A 688 -12.52 -17.82 -29.25
C ALA A 688 -12.95 -16.80 -28.19
N THR A 689 -13.22 -15.55 -28.57
CA THR A 689 -13.71 -14.51 -27.66
C THR A 689 -14.99 -14.94 -26.96
N ARG A 690 -15.96 -15.47 -27.72
CA ARG A 690 -17.22 -15.99 -27.17
C ARG A 690 -16.97 -17.20 -26.28
N TYR A 691 -16.14 -18.14 -26.73
CA TYR A 691 -15.79 -19.35 -26.00
C TYR A 691 -15.20 -19.01 -24.63
N TRP A 692 -14.11 -18.24 -24.60
CA TRP A 692 -13.40 -17.87 -23.38
C TRP A 692 -14.22 -16.97 -22.46
N SER A 693 -15.05 -16.09 -23.02
CA SER A 693 -15.96 -15.26 -22.24
C SER A 693 -16.97 -16.08 -21.42
N LEU A 694 -17.48 -17.18 -21.98
CA LEU A 694 -18.39 -18.10 -21.29
C LEU A 694 -17.64 -19.00 -20.30
N HIS A 695 -16.55 -19.64 -20.73
CA HIS A 695 -15.78 -20.59 -19.90
C HIS A 695 -15.15 -19.94 -18.67
N LEU A 696 -14.74 -18.67 -18.77
CA LEU A 696 -14.21 -17.90 -17.64
C LEU A 696 -15.33 -17.21 -16.82
N GLY A 697 -16.59 -17.33 -17.24
CA GLY A 697 -17.74 -16.77 -16.53
C GLY A 697 -17.72 -15.24 -16.46
N ILE A 698 -17.30 -14.59 -17.56
CA ILE A 698 -17.20 -13.12 -17.68
C ILE A 698 -18.19 -12.52 -18.68
N ALA A 699 -19.01 -13.34 -19.37
CA ALA A 699 -19.95 -12.87 -20.39
C ALA A 699 -20.96 -11.84 -19.86
N GLN A 700 -21.47 -12.06 -18.65
CA GLN A 700 -22.38 -11.14 -17.95
C GLN A 700 -21.73 -9.82 -17.53
N LEU A 701 -20.40 -9.70 -17.66
CA LEU A 701 -19.62 -8.50 -17.32
C LEU A 701 -19.27 -7.66 -18.57
N ALA A 702 -19.74 -8.05 -19.76
CA ALA A 702 -19.38 -7.46 -21.05
C ALA A 702 -19.41 -5.92 -21.09
N GLN A 703 -20.36 -5.28 -20.41
CA GLN A 703 -20.53 -3.82 -20.41
C GLN A 703 -19.81 -3.09 -19.27
N ARG A 704 -19.17 -3.83 -18.36
CA ARG A 704 -18.43 -3.24 -17.23
C ARG A 704 -17.04 -2.80 -17.66
N VAL A 705 -16.54 -1.75 -17.02
CA VAL A 705 -15.14 -1.30 -17.15
C VAL A 705 -14.30 -1.80 -15.97
N PRO A 706 -12.95 -1.81 -16.04
CA PRO A 706 -12.09 -2.42 -15.01
C PRO A 706 -12.31 -1.93 -13.58
N ALA A 707 -12.69 -0.66 -13.40
CA ALA A 707 -13.00 -0.07 -12.10
C ALA A 707 -14.24 -0.68 -11.41
N GLN A 708 -15.11 -1.35 -12.17
CA GLN A 708 -16.34 -2.00 -11.70
C GLN A 708 -16.19 -3.51 -11.49
N LEU A 709 -14.98 -4.04 -11.67
CA LEU A 709 -14.66 -5.46 -11.57
C LEU A 709 -13.98 -5.77 -10.24
N SER A 710 -14.25 -6.94 -9.67
CA SER A 710 -13.42 -7.48 -8.60
C SER A 710 -12.03 -7.86 -9.12
N LEU A 711 -11.06 -8.05 -8.23
CA LEU A 711 -9.70 -8.43 -8.62
C LEU A 711 -9.67 -9.74 -9.44
N GLY A 712 -10.38 -10.77 -8.97
CA GLY A 712 -10.50 -12.03 -9.70
C GLY A 712 -11.22 -11.89 -11.05
N GLN A 713 -12.19 -10.99 -11.16
CA GLN A 713 -12.84 -10.69 -12.46
C GLN A 713 -11.87 -10.00 -13.43
N ARG A 714 -11.08 -9.04 -12.97
CA ARG A 714 -10.05 -8.38 -13.81
C ARG A 714 -9.07 -9.39 -14.39
N GLN A 715 -8.61 -10.32 -13.55
CA GLN A 715 -7.69 -11.35 -13.99
C GLN A 715 -8.29 -12.25 -15.07
N ARG A 716 -9.53 -12.73 -14.89
CA ARG A 716 -10.21 -13.56 -15.90
C ARG A 716 -10.40 -12.81 -17.21
N VAL A 717 -10.70 -11.51 -17.16
CA VAL A 717 -10.80 -10.66 -18.36
C VAL A 717 -9.45 -10.52 -19.06
N ALA A 718 -8.35 -10.35 -18.32
CA ALA A 718 -7.02 -10.25 -18.93
C ALA A 718 -6.57 -11.57 -19.57
N LEU A 719 -6.84 -12.70 -18.93
CA LEU A 719 -6.59 -14.02 -19.48
C LEU A 719 -7.45 -14.26 -20.73
N ALA A 720 -8.75 -13.99 -20.66
CA ALA A 720 -9.65 -14.10 -21.81
C ALA A 720 -9.22 -13.22 -22.99
N ARG A 721 -8.71 -12.01 -22.73
CA ARG A 721 -8.16 -11.13 -23.76
C ARG A 721 -6.89 -11.69 -24.40
N ALA A 722 -6.01 -12.30 -23.62
CA ALA A 722 -4.82 -12.96 -24.15
C ALA A 722 -5.20 -14.18 -25.01
N LEU A 723 -6.23 -14.92 -24.61
CA LEU A 723 -6.75 -16.10 -25.30
C LEU A 723 -7.69 -15.79 -26.49
N ALA A 724 -8.23 -14.58 -26.55
CA ALA A 724 -9.05 -14.10 -27.67
C ALA A 724 -8.20 -13.82 -28.91
N ARG A 725 -6.89 -13.61 -28.73
CA ARG A 725 -5.91 -13.50 -29.81
C ARG A 725 -5.46 -14.90 -30.24
N ASP A 726 -5.23 -15.07 -31.54
CA ASP A 726 -4.53 -16.24 -32.06
C ASP A 726 -3.01 -16.16 -31.76
N ALA A 727 -2.66 -16.38 -30.50
CA ALA A 727 -1.29 -16.26 -30.00
C ALA A 727 -0.59 -17.62 -29.96
N ARG A 728 0.63 -17.69 -30.51
CA ARG A 728 1.51 -18.88 -30.41
C ARG A 728 2.13 -19.04 -29.03
N VAL A 729 2.34 -17.92 -28.33
CA VAL A 729 2.93 -17.87 -26.99
C VAL A 729 2.11 -16.97 -26.08
N ILE A 730 1.79 -17.46 -24.88
CA ILE A 730 1.16 -16.70 -23.80
C ILE A 730 2.16 -16.54 -22.67
N LEU A 731 2.40 -15.29 -22.29
CA LEU A 731 3.34 -14.91 -21.24
C LEU A 731 2.55 -14.40 -20.03
N LEU A 732 2.69 -15.05 -18.89
CA LEU A 732 1.98 -14.73 -17.65
C LEU A 732 2.97 -14.25 -16.59
N ASP A 733 2.91 -12.97 -16.22
CA ASP A 733 3.80 -12.36 -15.23
C ASP A 733 3.13 -12.34 -13.85
N GLU A 734 3.50 -13.24 -12.96
CA GLU A 734 2.96 -13.38 -11.60
C GLU A 734 1.42 -13.33 -11.51
N PRO A 735 0.67 -14.14 -12.27
CA PRO A 735 -0.79 -14.05 -12.34
C PRO A 735 -1.48 -14.23 -10.99
N PHE A 736 -0.84 -14.88 -10.01
CA PHE A 736 -1.45 -15.25 -8.73
C PHE A 736 -1.06 -14.37 -7.54
N SER A 737 -0.10 -13.45 -7.70
CA SER A 737 0.53 -12.75 -6.57
C SER A 737 -0.45 -11.90 -5.75
N ALA A 738 -1.44 -11.29 -6.42
CA ALA A 738 -2.40 -10.39 -5.80
C ALA A 738 -3.61 -11.09 -5.14
N LEU A 739 -3.70 -12.43 -5.21
CA LEU A 739 -4.84 -13.21 -4.71
C LEU A 739 -4.59 -13.85 -3.34
N ASP A 740 -5.66 -13.90 -2.53
CA ASP A 740 -5.75 -14.66 -1.28
C ASP A 740 -5.77 -16.18 -1.55
N THR A 741 -5.30 -16.97 -0.58
CA THR A 741 -5.05 -18.42 -0.75
C THR A 741 -6.23 -19.22 -1.33
N PRO A 742 -7.50 -19.04 -0.90
CA PRO A 742 -8.62 -19.79 -1.46
C PRO A 742 -8.88 -19.44 -2.94
N ARG A 743 -8.82 -18.15 -3.29
CA ARG A 743 -9.04 -17.69 -4.68
C ARG A 743 -7.88 -18.06 -5.59
N ARG A 744 -6.66 -18.00 -5.06
CA ARG A 744 -5.44 -18.47 -5.73
C ARG A 744 -5.58 -19.95 -6.12
N ARG A 745 -5.99 -20.81 -5.18
CA ARG A 745 -6.20 -22.25 -5.42
C ARG A 745 -7.28 -22.51 -6.47
N ALA A 746 -8.46 -21.94 -6.32
CA ALA A 746 -9.54 -22.12 -7.29
C ALA A 746 -9.13 -21.70 -8.71
N LEU A 747 -8.33 -20.64 -8.83
CA LEU A 747 -7.83 -20.18 -10.11
C LEU A 747 -6.69 -21.04 -10.68
N ARG A 748 -5.78 -21.53 -9.84
CA ARG A 748 -4.77 -22.53 -10.20
C ARG A 748 -5.43 -23.76 -10.83
N ASP A 749 -6.46 -24.28 -10.18
CA ASP A 749 -7.20 -25.45 -10.67
C ASP A 749 -7.89 -25.15 -12.01
N THR A 750 -8.52 -23.98 -12.11
CA THR A 750 -9.13 -23.52 -13.37
C THR A 750 -8.08 -23.44 -14.48
N LEU A 751 -6.94 -22.78 -14.24
CA LEU A 751 -5.88 -22.66 -15.24
C LEU A 751 -5.28 -24.02 -15.62
N ARG A 752 -5.11 -24.95 -14.67
CA ARG A 752 -4.63 -26.31 -14.97
C ARG A 752 -5.60 -27.07 -15.87
N VAL A 753 -6.90 -26.91 -15.68
CA VAL A 753 -7.93 -27.49 -16.58
C VAL A 753 -7.85 -26.82 -17.95
N LEU A 754 -7.84 -25.48 -17.99
CA LEU A 754 -7.81 -24.73 -19.25
C LEU A 754 -6.51 -24.94 -20.04
N GLN A 755 -5.38 -25.21 -19.39
CA GLN A 755 -4.12 -25.53 -20.07
C GLN A 755 -4.18 -26.79 -20.95
N ARG A 756 -5.18 -27.65 -20.77
CA ARG A 756 -5.44 -28.78 -21.68
C ARG A 756 -6.16 -28.35 -22.96
N GLU A 757 -6.85 -27.21 -22.92
CA GLU A 757 -7.61 -26.62 -24.02
C GLU A 757 -6.82 -25.51 -24.74
N ILE A 758 -5.88 -24.87 -24.04
CA ILE A 758 -4.98 -23.85 -24.60
C ILE A 758 -3.91 -24.52 -25.45
N ASP A 759 -3.92 -24.25 -26.76
CA ASP A 759 -2.95 -24.78 -27.72
C ASP A 759 -1.73 -23.88 -27.96
N ALA A 760 -1.47 -22.97 -27.03
CA ALA A 760 -0.35 -22.02 -27.07
C ALA A 760 0.78 -22.43 -26.10
N ILE A 761 2.03 -22.09 -26.46
CA ILE A 761 3.16 -22.20 -25.54
C ILE A 761 2.91 -21.26 -24.37
N THR A 762 2.97 -21.76 -23.14
CA THR A 762 2.72 -20.95 -21.94
C THR A 762 4.02 -20.76 -21.16
N VAL A 763 4.41 -19.50 -20.94
CA VAL A 763 5.52 -19.15 -20.07
C VAL A 763 4.97 -18.41 -18.85
N LEU A 764 5.16 -18.99 -17.67
CA LEU A 764 4.69 -18.46 -16.40
C LEU A 764 5.88 -17.97 -15.57
N VAL A 765 5.84 -16.71 -15.13
CA VAL A 765 6.74 -16.21 -14.09
C VAL A 765 6.03 -16.31 -12.75
N THR A 766 6.70 -16.89 -11.76
CA THR A 766 6.18 -16.97 -10.39
C THR A 766 7.31 -16.97 -9.36
N HIS A 767 7.01 -16.51 -8.16
CA HIS A 767 7.86 -16.67 -6.98
C HIS A 767 7.44 -17.86 -6.11
N ASP A 768 6.33 -18.51 -6.44
CA ASP A 768 5.72 -19.60 -5.68
C ASP A 768 6.01 -20.95 -6.38
N PRO A 769 6.76 -21.87 -5.73
CA PRO A 769 7.12 -23.15 -6.34
C PRO A 769 5.90 -24.05 -6.58
N ASP A 770 4.79 -23.88 -5.85
CA ASP A 770 3.57 -24.65 -6.07
C ASP A 770 2.91 -24.28 -7.41
N ASP A 771 2.99 -23.01 -7.83
CA ASP A 771 2.53 -22.58 -9.15
C ASP A 771 3.31 -23.30 -10.25
N ALA A 772 4.64 -23.35 -10.12
CA ALA A 772 5.53 -23.98 -11.07
C ALA A 772 5.29 -25.50 -11.12
N ALA A 773 5.17 -26.15 -9.95
CA ALA A 773 4.90 -27.58 -9.84
C ALA A 773 3.54 -27.98 -10.46
N LEU A 774 2.53 -27.11 -10.36
CA LEU A 774 1.18 -27.40 -10.81
C LEU A 774 0.96 -27.10 -12.30
N LEU A 775 1.63 -26.07 -12.84
CA LEU A 775 1.27 -25.46 -14.14
C LEU A 775 2.35 -25.55 -15.20
N ALA A 776 3.56 -26.04 -14.89
CA ALA A 776 4.65 -26.13 -15.84
C ALA A 776 5.20 -27.57 -15.98
N ASP A 777 5.58 -27.91 -17.20
CA ASP A 777 6.22 -29.19 -17.53
C ASP A 777 7.75 -29.07 -17.31
N GLU A 778 8.30 -27.87 -17.48
CA GLU A 778 9.71 -27.53 -17.27
C GLU A 778 9.87 -26.26 -16.41
N ILE A 779 10.96 -26.19 -15.63
CA ILE A 779 11.29 -25.04 -14.79
C ILE A 779 12.67 -24.49 -15.17
N LEU A 780 12.77 -23.16 -15.21
CA LEU A 780 14.00 -22.38 -15.29
C LEU A 780 14.20 -21.60 -14.00
N VAL A 781 15.19 -21.97 -13.19
CA VAL A 781 15.52 -21.28 -11.93
C VAL A 781 16.54 -20.19 -12.18
N LEU A 782 16.16 -18.94 -11.91
CA LEU A 782 16.98 -17.75 -12.11
C LEU A 782 17.41 -17.12 -10.80
N ASP A 783 18.67 -16.71 -10.70
CA ASP A 783 19.17 -15.84 -9.64
C ASP A 783 20.18 -14.83 -10.20
N ARG A 784 20.05 -13.56 -9.82
CA ARG A 784 20.89 -12.44 -10.29
C ARG A 784 21.18 -12.47 -11.80
N GLY A 785 20.13 -12.70 -12.61
CA GLY A 785 20.23 -12.72 -14.06
C GLY A 785 20.93 -13.94 -14.66
N ARG A 786 21.25 -14.97 -13.87
CA ARG A 786 21.86 -16.22 -14.35
C ARG A 786 20.95 -17.41 -14.11
N VAL A 787 21.08 -18.42 -14.97
CA VAL A 787 20.42 -19.71 -14.78
C VAL A 787 21.17 -20.53 -13.72
N LEU A 788 20.48 -20.91 -12.65
CA LEU A 788 21.02 -21.83 -11.64
C LEU A 788 20.79 -23.30 -12.02
N GLN A 789 19.60 -23.62 -12.50
CA GLN A 789 19.22 -24.95 -12.99
C GLN A 789 18.03 -24.83 -13.93
N LYS A 790 17.93 -25.75 -14.88
CA LYS A 790 16.84 -25.81 -15.85
C LYS A 790 16.57 -27.27 -16.24
N GLY A 791 15.30 -27.65 -16.45
CA GLY A 791 14.95 -29.03 -16.81
C GLY A 791 13.49 -29.35 -16.54
N ALA A 792 13.14 -30.65 -16.57
CA ALA A 792 11.79 -31.11 -16.29
C ALA A 792 11.39 -30.79 -14.84
N THR A 793 10.13 -30.39 -14.63
CA THR A 793 9.62 -30.02 -13.30
C THR A 793 9.91 -31.10 -12.26
N HIS A 794 9.54 -32.35 -12.54
CA HIS A 794 9.77 -33.47 -11.62
C HIS A 794 11.27 -33.69 -11.34
N GLU A 795 12.13 -33.55 -12.34
CA GLU A 795 13.59 -33.69 -12.20
C GLU A 795 14.17 -32.60 -11.31
N LEU A 796 13.70 -31.35 -11.40
CA LEU A 796 14.21 -30.25 -10.57
C LEU A 796 13.80 -30.38 -9.10
N PHE A 797 12.58 -30.83 -8.84
CA PHE A 797 12.13 -31.16 -7.49
C PHE A 797 12.81 -32.41 -6.94
N GLU A 798 13.09 -33.40 -7.79
CA GLU A 798 13.77 -34.63 -7.38
C GLU A 798 15.28 -34.41 -7.16
N ARG A 799 15.90 -33.65 -8.05
CA ARG A 799 17.34 -33.54 -8.25
C ARG A 799 17.79 -32.08 -8.32
N PRO A 800 17.59 -31.28 -7.26
CA PRO A 800 18.08 -29.91 -7.23
C PRO A 800 19.62 -29.87 -7.30
N ALA A 801 20.17 -29.02 -8.15
CA ALA A 801 21.59 -28.95 -8.47
C ALA A 801 22.45 -28.41 -7.31
N ASN A 802 21.84 -27.63 -6.41
CA ASN A 802 22.48 -27.11 -5.20
C ASN A 802 21.42 -26.67 -4.18
N LEU A 803 21.87 -26.35 -2.96
CA LEU A 803 21.00 -25.90 -1.87
C LEU A 803 20.20 -24.65 -2.22
N LYS A 804 20.78 -23.71 -2.99
CA LYS A 804 20.07 -22.49 -3.38
C LYS A 804 18.87 -22.80 -4.27
N VAL A 805 19.02 -23.75 -5.21
CA VAL A 805 17.90 -24.21 -6.04
C VAL A 805 16.85 -24.93 -5.19
N ALA A 806 17.26 -25.83 -4.29
CA ALA A 806 16.32 -26.52 -3.40
C ALA A 806 15.51 -25.55 -2.52
N GLN A 807 16.15 -24.50 -2.00
CA GLN A 807 15.49 -23.43 -1.24
C GLN A 807 14.50 -22.64 -2.10
N LEU A 808 14.87 -22.29 -3.34
CA LEU A 808 13.99 -21.56 -4.26
C LEU A 808 12.78 -22.41 -4.71
N LEU A 809 12.93 -23.73 -4.73
CA LEU A 809 11.85 -24.68 -5.00
C LEU A 809 11.05 -25.06 -3.74
N GLY A 810 11.39 -24.54 -2.56
CA GLY A 810 10.66 -24.83 -1.31
C GLY A 810 10.80 -26.28 -0.82
N ILE A 811 11.94 -26.93 -1.07
CA ILE A 811 12.21 -28.30 -0.61
C ILE A 811 12.66 -28.27 0.85
N ASP A 812 11.88 -28.88 1.76
CA ASP A 812 12.09 -28.82 3.21
C ASP A 812 13.28 -29.68 3.71
N ASN A 813 13.36 -30.93 3.27
CA ASN A 813 14.32 -31.94 3.79
C ASN A 813 15.60 -31.97 2.95
N VAL A 814 16.44 -30.96 3.13
CA VAL A 814 17.66 -30.79 2.36
C VAL A 814 18.74 -30.12 3.19
N GLY A 815 20.00 -30.49 2.99
CA GLY A 815 21.11 -29.92 3.75
C GLY A 815 22.49 -30.36 3.24
N GLU A 816 23.53 -30.01 3.99
CA GLU A 816 24.89 -30.50 3.74
C GLU A 816 25.21 -31.70 4.63
N GLY A 817 26.03 -32.63 4.13
CA GLY A 817 26.51 -33.80 4.85
C GLY A 817 27.91 -34.20 4.39
N THR A 818 28.55 -35.12 5.12
CA THR A 818 29.90 -35.61 4.84
C THR A 818 29.90 -37.14 4.71
N LEU A 819 30.49 -37.68 3.65
CA LEU A 819 30.61 -39.12 3.46
C LEU A 819 31.62 -39.71 4.46
N VAL A 820 31.25 -40.75 5.23
CA VAL A 820 32.11 -41.30 6.30
C VAL A 820 32.72 -42.66 5.91
N ALA A 821 31.98 -43.48 5.18
CA ALA A 821 32.40 -44.73 4.54
C ALA A 821 31.65 -44.87 3.21
N GLY A 822 32.15 -45.63 2.23
CA GLY A 822 31.72 -45.60 0.81
C GLY A 822 30.23 -45.83 0.49
N ASP A 823 29.36 -46.04 1.48
CA ASP A 823 27.92 -46.20 1.37
C ASP A 823 27.10 -45.34 2.35
N ARG A 824 27.75 -44.52 3.21
CA ARG A 824 27.08 -43.78 4.30
C ARG A 824 27.49 -42.30 4.37
N VAL A 825 26.49 -41.43 4.49
CA VAL A 825 26.68 -40.00 4.73
C VAL A 825 26.24 -39.62 6.14
N ASP A 826 27.07 -38.84 6.82
CA ASP A 826 26.71 -38.16 8.06
C ASP A 826 26.10 -36.80 7.74
N ILE A 827 24.86 -36.59 8.18
CA ILE A 827 24.13 -35.34 7.99
C ILE A 827 24.05 -34.47 9.24
N GLY A 828 24.79 -34.80 10.31
CA GLY A 828 24.74 -34.10 11.59
C GLY A 828 24.47 -35.04 12.76
N GLY A 829 25.23 -36.13 12.85
CA GLY A 829 25.05 -37.21 13.82
C GLY A 829 24.07 -38.30 13.40
N VAL A 830 23.59 -38.26 12.15
CA VAL A 830 22.69 -39.26 11.56
C VAL A 830 23.35 -39.86 10.33
N LEU A 831 23.59 -41.16 10.35
CA LEU A 831 24.22 -41.88 9.25
C LEU A 831 23.14 -42.45 8.33
N LEU A 832 23.08 -41.93 7.09
CA LEU A 832 22.15 -42.38 6.06
C LEU A 832 22.86 -43.16 4.95
N GLY A 833 22.23 -44.23 4.47
CA GLY A 833 22.71 -44.97 3.31
C GLY A 833 22.53 -44.19 2.01
N VAL A 834 23.57 -44.15 1.17
CA VAL A 834 23.59 -43.48 -0.13
C VAL A 834 23.47 -44.53 -1.24
N ARG A 835 22.71 -44.23 -2.32
CA ARG A 835 22.54 -45.18 -3.45
C ARG A 835 23.78 -45.31 -4.33
N ASP A 836 24.71 -44.36 -4.26
CA ASP A 836 25.85 -44.25 -5.15
C ASP A 836 27.16 -44.27 -4.33
N GLY A 837 27.87 -45.40 -4.38
CA GLY A 837 29.05 -45.65 -3.55
C GLY A 837 30.39 -45.31 -4.21
N SER A 838 30.36 -44.50 -5.28
CA SER A 838 31.52 -44.19 -6.12
C SER A 838 32.44 -43.07 -5.56
N LEU A 839 32.17 -42.57 -4.35
CA LEU A 839 32.79 -41.36 -3.81
C LEU A 839 33.70 -41.66 -2.62
N SER A 840 34.80 -40.90 -2.50
CA SER A 840 35.76 -41.05 -1.42
C SER A 840 35.20 -40.54 -0.08
N ALA A 841 35.51 -41.24 1.01
CA ALA A 841 35.23 -40.77 2.36
C ALA A 841 35.82 -39.36 2.59
N GLY A 842 35.13 -38.54 3.38
CA GLY A 842 35.43 -37.12 3.62
C GLY A 842 34.79 -36.15 2.63
N THR A 843 34.14 -36.62 1.57
CA THR A 843 33.49 -35.76 0.59
C THR A 843 32.27 -35.05 1.19
N ARG A 844 32.23 -33.71 1.12
CA ARG A 844 31.04 -32.92 1.45
C ARG A 844 30.05 -32.98 0.29
N LEU A 845 28.79 -33.22 0.62
CA LEU A 845 27.72 -33.39 -0.36
C LEU A 845 26.41 -32.76 0.14
N MET A 846 25.49 -32.54 -0.79
CA MET A 846 24.14 -32.06 -0.49
C MET A 846 23.20 -33.25 -0.38
N TRP A 847 22.65 -33.52 0.80
CA TRP A 847 21.65 -34.57 0.95
C TRP A 847 20.24 -34.02 0.70
N ARG A 848 19.35 -34.87 0.23
CA ARG A 848 17.91 -34.64 0.13
C ARG A 848 17.21 -35.91 0.58
N VAL A 849 16.14 -35.79 1.34
CA VAL A 849 15.27 -36.91 1.71
C VAL A 849 13.83 -36.52 1.40
N ASP A 850 13.07 -37.36 0.71
CA ASP A 850 11.66 -37.06 0.47
C ASP A 850 10.88 -37.08 1.79
N ALA A 851 9.97 -36.12 2.01
CA ALA A 851 9.17 -36.07 3.23
C ALA A 851 8.29 -37.32 3.44
N ARG A 852 7.96 -38.05 2.35
CA ARG A 852 7.28 -39.36 2.42
C ARG A 852 8.20 -40.50 2.83
N GLY A 853 9.51 -40.34 2.64
CA GLY A 853 10.54 -41.29 3.06
C GLY A 853 10.93 -41.14 4.53
N VAL A 854 10.34 -40.18 5.26
CA VAL A 854 10.53 -40.00 6.70
C VAL A 854 9.25 -40.43 7.41
N THR A 855 9.32 -41.47 8.23
CA THR A 855 8.18 -42.03 8.96
C THR A 855 8.47 -42.03 10.46
N ILE A 856 7.48 -41.65 11.27
CA ILE A 856 7.56 -41.71 12.73
C ILE A 856 6.90 -43.01 13.19
N GLY A 857 7.60 -43.79 14.01
CA GLY A 857 7.10 -45.06 14.54
C GLY A 857 7.59 -45.34 15.96
N ALA A 858 7.10 -46.44 16.55
CA ALA A 858 7.51 -46.88 17.89
C ALA A 858 8.89 -47.56 17.92
N HIS A 859 9.38 -48.05 16.77
CA HIS A 859 10.61 -48.85 16.65
C HIS A 859 11.49 -48.44 15.45
N GLY A 860 11.64 -47.14 15.22
CA GLY A 860 12.47 -46.60 14.14
C GLY A 860 13.98 -46.58 14.42
N GLN A 861 14.80 -46.57 13.36
CA GLN A 861 16.26 -46.67 13.43
C GLN A 861 16.96 -45.48 14.10
N HIS A 862 16.34 -44.30 14.08
CA HIS A 862 16.96 -43.09 14.61
C HIS A 862 16.12 -42.48 15.74
N PRO A 863 16.69 -42.26 16.95
CA PRO A 863 16.00 -41.54 18.00
C PRO A 863 15.86 -40.06 17.63
N GLY A 864 14.66 -39.50 17.82
CA GLY A 864 14.36 -38.10 17.54
C GLY A 864 13.37 -37.49 18.51
N VAL A 865 13.20 -36.18 18.45
CA VAL A 865 12.23 -35.43 19.27
C VAL A 865 11.32 -34.64 18.36
N ILE A 866 10.01 -34.77 18.56
CA ILE A 866 9.02 -33.98 17.84
C ILE A 866 9.20 -32.52 18.25
N GLU A 867 9.71 -31.68 17.36
CA GLU A 867 9.95 -30.25 17.64
C GLU A 867 8.69 -29.43 17.37
N ARG A 868 7.89 -29.82 16.38
CA ARG A 868 6.67 -29.10 16.01
C ARG A 868 5.67 -30.02 15.34
N VAL A 869 4.40 -29.92 15.73
CA VAL A 869 3.27 -30.51 14.99
C VAL A 869 2.43 -29.36 14.46
N TYR A 870 2.18 -29.34 13.15
CA TYR A 870 1.43 -28.27 12.52
C TYR A 870 0.58 -28.79 11.37
N GLU A 871 -0.61 -28.23 11.21
CA GLU A 871 -1.44 -28.53 10.05
C GLU A 871 -1.00 -27.67 8.87
N LEU A 872 -0.77 -28.32 7.73
CA LEU A 872 -0.56 -27.67 6.45
C LEU A 872 -1.53 -28.25 5.42
N HIS A 873 -2.45 -27.43 4.92
CA HIS A 873 -3.45 -27.84 3.93
C HIS A 873 -4.38 -29.00 4.36
N GLY A 874 -4.64 -29.13 5.66
CA GLY A 874 -5.44 -30.24 6.21
C GLY A 874 -4.66 -31.55 6.36
N GLU A 875 -3.35 -31.54 6.07
CA GLU A 875 -2.44 -32.63 6.43
C GLU A 875 -1.69 -32.25 7.71
N THR A 876 -1.68 -33.13 8.70
CA THR A 876 -0.82 -32.99 9.87
C THR A 876 0.63 -33.25 9.45
N ARG A 877 1.45 -32.21 9.51
CA ARG A 877 2.90 -32.29 9.31
C ARG A 877 3.61 -32.26 10.64
N VAL A 878 4.70 -33.00 10.72
CA VAL A 878 5.52 -33.09 11.91
C VAL A 878 6.95 -32.72 11.54
N ALA A 879 7.54 -31.81 12.30
CA ALA A 879 8.97 -31.53 12.24
C ALA A 879 9.63 -32.26 13.41
N VAL A 880 10.57 -33.16 13.10
CA VAL A 880 11.26 -34.01 14.05
C VAL A 880 12.75 -33.71 14.01
N ARG A 881 13.33 -33.43 15.17
CA ARG A 881 14.77 -33.24 15.36
C ARG A 881 15.41 -34.61 15.53
N VAL A 882 16.34 -34.98 14.66
CA VAL A 882 17.12 -36.23 14.73
C VAL A 882 18.60 -35.84 14.68
N GLY A 883 19.33 -36.05 15.78
CA GLY A 883 20.67 -35.48 15.95
C GLY A 883 20.65 -33.94 15.83
N ALA A 884 21.50 -33.38 14.98
CA ALA A 884 21.52 -31.94 14.68
C ALA A 884 20.48 -31.51 13.62
N VAL A 885 19.82 -32.45 12.93
CA VAL A 885 19.00 -32.17 11.74
C VAL A 885 17.52 -32.08 12.06
N LEU A 886 16.83 -31.10 11.48
CA LEU A 886 15.35 -31.06 11.49
C LEU A 886 14.82 -31.68 10.20
N LEU A 887 14.00 -32.73 10.34
CA LEU A 887 13.32 -33.40 9.23
C LEU A 887 11.81 -33.15 9.32
N HIS A 888 11.19 -32.92 8.17
CA HIS A 888 9.76 -32.72 8.01
C HIS A 888 9.12 -33.98 7.41
N CYS A 889 8.06 -34.48 8.03
CA CYS A 889 7.32 -35.66 7.57
C CYS A 889 5.81 -35.47 7.68
N ARG A 890 5.06 -36.35 7.03
CA ARG A 890 3.60 -36.44 7.21
C ARG A 890 3.28 -37.35 8.38
N ALA A 891 2.28 -36.99 9.17
CA ALA A 891 1.64 -37.94 10.07
C ALA A 891 0.89 -38.97 9.22
N SER A 892 1.22 -40.26 9.35
CA SER A 892 0.46 -41.33 8.70
C SER A 892 -0.96 -41.39 9.30
N SER A 893 -1.98 -41.39 8.44
CA SER A 893 -3.37 -41.71 8.81
C SER A 893 -3.73 -43.18 8.57
N ASP A 894 -2.82 -43.99 8.01
CA ASP A 894 -3.07 -45.39 7.67
C ASP A 894 -2.88 -46.27 8.92
N ALA A 895 -3.90 -46.28 9.76
CA ALA A 895 -4.22 -47.37 10.66
C ALA A 895 -5.27 -48.26 9.97
N SER A 896 -4.84 -49.11 9.04
CA SER A 896 -5.64 -50.26 8.63
C SER A 896 -5.18 -51.49 9.38
N ALA A 897 -6.03 -51.94 10.30
CA ALA A 897 -6.26 -53.32 10.69
C ALA A 897 -5.03 -54.21 10.95
N ASP A 898 -4.48 -54.15 12.17
CA ASP A 898 -4.25 -55.37 12.95
C ASP A 898 -4.05 -54.99 14.43
N GLY A 899 -4.69 -55.76 15.31
CA GLY A 899 -4.65 -55.53 16.75
C GLY A 899 -3.24 -55.74 17.32
N ALA A 900 -2.93 -54.93 18.34
CA ALA A 900 -1.67 -54.81 19.08
C ALA A 900 -0.72 -53.74 18.53
N TYR A 901 -0.27 -52.87 19.43
CA TYR A 901 0.49 -51.62 19.22
C TYR A 901 -0.36 -50.40 18.85
N ALA A 902 -0.92 -49.78 19.89
CA ALA A 902 -1.42 -48.41 19.81
C ALA A 902 -0.31 -47.49 19.28
N THR A 903 -0.57 -46.79 18.19
CA THR A 903 0.20 -45.61 17.80
C THR A 903 0.27 -44.67 19.01
N PRO A 904 1.45 -44.19 19.43
CA PRO A 904 1.52 -43.18 20.47
C PRO A 904 0.66 -42.00 20.05
N HIS A 905 -0.23 -41.55 20.95
CA HIS A 905 -0.95 -40.29 20.76
C HIS A 905 0.09 -39.21 20.42
N MET A 906 0.15 -38.80 19.14
CA MET A 906 0.99 -37.70 18.68
C MET A 906 0.38 -36.38 19.16
N SER A 907 0.47 -36.13 20.47
CA SER A 907 -0.26 -35.06 21.15
C SER A 907 0.62 -33.97 21.76
N GLY A 908 1.94 -33.98 21.59
CA GLY A 908 2.78 -32.94 22.16
C GLY A 908 4.12 -32.68 21.47
N GLU A 909 4.41 -31.41 21.24
CA GLU A 909 5.76 -30.91 21.00
C GLU A 909 6.67 -31.31 22.19
N GLY A 910 7.89 -31.74 21.90
CA GLY A 910 8.86 -32.23 22.88
C GLY A 910 8.80 -33.75 23.15
N GLN A 911 7.89 -34.51 22.53
CA GLN A 911 7.83 -35.97 22.71
C GLN A 911 8.99 -36.70 22.01
N PRO A 912 9.67 -37.64 22.70
CA PRO A 912 10.62 -38.52 22.05
C PRO A 912 9.90 -39.48 21.11
N CYS A 913 10.50 -39.75 19.96
CA CYS A 913 9.97 -40.64 18.94
C CYS A 913 11.12 -41.37 18.26
N CYS A 914 10.80 -42.44 17.52
CA CYS A 914 11.76 -43.07 16.64
C CYS A 914 11.39 -42.74 15.20
N VAL A 915 12.39 -42.36 14.41
CA VAL A 915 12.24 -41.97 13.01
C VAL A 915 12.91 -43.03 12.14
N ASP A 916 12.15 -43.57 11.20
CA ASP A 916 12.70 -44.32 10.09
C ASP A 916 12.86 -43.39 8.88
N ILE A 917 14.04 -43.47 8.27
CA ILE A 917 14.38 -42.73 7.07
C ILE A 917 14.63 -43.79 6.00
N ALA A 918 13.75 -43.89 5.01
CA ALA A 918 13.81 -44.93 4.00
C ALA A 918 15.20 -44.95 3.33
N THR A 919 15.87 -46.10 3.40
CA THR A 919 17.20 -46.28 2.82
C THR A 919 17.12 -46.18 1.30
N GLY A 920 17.96 -45.31 0.73
CA GLY A 920 17.94 -44.96 -0.69
C GLY A 920 17.24 -43.64 -1.04
N SER A 921 16.79 -42.88 -0.03
CA SER A 921 16.19 -41.54 -0.23
C SER A 921 17.21 -40.44 -0.50
N VAL A 922 18.48 -40.63 -0.10
CA VAL A 922 19.58 -39.69 -0.33
C VAL A 922 19.97 -39.76 -1.80
N THR A 923 19.48 -38.80 -2.57
CA THR A 923 19.50 -38.86 -4.04
C THR A 923 20.64 -38.10 -4.68
N HIS A 924 21.35 -37.22 -3.96
CA HIS A 924 22.37 -36.38 -4.58
C HIS A 924 23.70 -36.31 -3.85
N VAL A 925 24.76 -36.42 -4.65
CA VAL A 925 26.10 -35.99 -4.31
C VAL A 925 26.51 -35.01 -5.39
N VAL A 926 26.70 -33.75 -5.01
CA VAL A 926 27.21 -32.74 -5.94
C VAL A 926 28.68 -32.54 -5.60
N HIS A 927 29.53 -32.70 -6.62
CA HIS A 927 30.95 -32.35 -6.61
C HIS A 927 31.21 -30.97 -5.99
N PRO A 928 32.43 -30.71 -5.45
CA PRO A 928 32.76 -29.45 -4.82
C PRO A 928 32.41 -28.28 -5.74
N LEU A 929 31.69 -27.31 -5.18
CA LEU A 929 31.30 -26.04 -5.80
C LEU A 929 32.46 -25.50 -6.66
N PRO A 930 32.31 -25.29 -7.99
CA PRO A 930 33.28 -24.49 -8.72
C PRO A 930 33.28 -23.10 -8.09
N HIS A 931 34.44 -22.70 -7.56
CA HIS A 931 34.69 -21.32 -7.19
C HIS A 931 34.27 -20.42 -8.35
N ALA A 932 33.45 -19.41 -8.06
CA ALA A 932 33.16 -18.35 -9.02
C ALA A 932 34.50 -17.80 -9.55
N PRO A 933 34.66 -17.62 -10.88
CA PRO A 933 35.89 -17.02 -11.40
C PRO A 933 36.06 -15.63 -10.76
N PRO A 934 37.28 -15.28 -10.32
CA PRO A 934 37.50 -14.02 -9.64
C PRO A 934 37.19 -12.87 -10.60
N VAL A 935 36.28 -11.99 -10.18
CA VAL A 935 36.14 -10.66 -10.76
C VAL A 935 37.51 -10.00 -10.65
N ARG A 936 38.11 -9.61 -11.78
CA ARG A 936 39.38 -8.87 -11.83
C ARG A 936 39.22 -7.55 -11.06
N ALA A 937 39.63 -7.55 -9.79
CA ALA A 937 39.84 -6.33 -9.04
C ALA A 937 41.19 -5.71 -9.46
N ARG A 938 41.19 -4.41 -9.72
CA ARG A 938 42.42 -3.62 -9.93
C ARG A 938 43.30 -3.67 -8.67
N PRO A 939 44.63 -3.59 -8.79
CA PRO A 939 45.51 -3.68 -7.63
C PRO A 939 45.38 -2.42 -6.76
N VAL A 940 45.27 -2.62 -5.44
CA VAL A 940 45.49 -1.60 -4.43
C VAL A 940 46.75 -2.00 -3.64
N ASP A 941 47.60 -1.01 -3.45
CA ASP A 941 48.97 -1.03 -2.93
C ASP A 941 49.08 -1.63 -1.51
N PRO A 942 50.02 -2.57 -1.24
CA PRO A 942 50.19 -3.20 0.06
C PRO A 942 51.25 -2.47 0.89
N ALA A 943 50.86 -1.46 1.65
CA ALA A 943 51.71 -0.93 2.72
C ALA A 943 50.89 -0.67 3.99
N ALA A 944 51.35 -1.31 5.07
CA ALA A 944 50.96 -1.18 6.48
C ALA A 944 50.00 -2.26 7.03
N SER A 945 50.59 -3.43 7.33
CA SER A 945 50.23 -4.22 8.50
C SER A 945 50.80 -3.57 9.78
N PRO A 946 50.16 -3.81 10.94
CA PRO A 946 50.90 -4.48 11.99
C PRO A 946 50.13 -5.65 12.63
N GLU A 947 50.94 -6.57 13.15
CA GLU A 947 50.67 -7.85 13.80
C GLU A 947 49.85 -7.81 15.12
N PRO A 948 49.39 -8.98 15.61
CA PRO A 948 48.29 -9.10 16.57
C PRO A 948 48.76 -9.07 18.04
N ARG A 949 47.98 -8.39 18.90
CA ARG A 949 48.11 -8.52 20.37
C ARG A 949 47.09 -9.52 20.91
N ALA A 950 47.60 -10.54 21.58
CA ALA A 950 46.85 -11.47 22.41
C ALA A 950 46.31 -10.77 23.67
N TYR A 951 45.02 -10.99 23.97
CA TYR A 951 44.47 -10.87 25.32
C TYR A 951 43.58 -12.08 25.60
N GLY A 952 43.76 -12.65 26.80
CA GLY A 952 43.18 -13.90 27.29
C GLY A 952 41.70 -13.83 27.69
N PRO A 953 41.23 -14.84 28.45
CA PRO A 953 39.89 -15.40 28.32
C PRO A 953 38.85 -14.68 29.17
N TRP A 954 37.66 -14.42 28.61
CA TRP A 954 36.47 -14.09 29.38
C TRP A 954 35.57 -15.33 29.47
N GLN A 955 35.61 -15.95 30.65
CA GLN A 955 34.68 -16.98 31.10
C GLN A 955 33.28 -16.40 31.34
N ALA A 956 32.31 -17.28 31.16
CA ALA A 956 30.87 -17.07 31.07
C ALA A 956 30.18 -16.51 32.31
N ASP A 957 29.04 -15.85 32.09
CA ASP A 957 27.86 -16.05 32.92
C ASP A 957 26.58 -15.95 32.05
N TYR A 958 25.82 -17.04 32.03
CA TYR A 958 24.57 -17.23 31.29
C TYR A 958 23.41 -17.15 32.28
N ARG A 959 22.37 -16.35 32.01
CA ARG A 959 20.99 -16.60 32.48
C ARG A 959 19.96 -15.75 31.73
N GLY A 960 19.14 -16.43 30.92
CA GLY A 960 17.78 -16.09 30.49
C GLY A 960 17.46 -14.62 30.16
N GLY A 961 17.61 -14.25 28.88
CA GLY A 961 17.08 -13.01 28.32
C GLY A 961 16.57 -13.24 26.90
N SER A 962 15.36 -12.77 26.60
CA SER A 962 14.67 -12.90 25.32
C SER A 962 15.49 -12.36 24.14
N ASP A 963 15.93 -13.25 23.24
CA ASP A 963 16.62 -12.94 21.98
C ASP A 963 15.70 -12.21 20.98
N SER A 964 15.49 -10.91 21.21
CA SER A 964 14.73 -10.03 20.31
C SER A 964 15.61 -9.01 19.57
N ASN A 965 16.92 -8.99 19.81
CA ASN A 965 17.81 -7.97 19.26
C ASN A 965 18.45 -8.42 17.93
N VAL A 966 17.90 -7.96 16.80
CA VAL A 966 18.24 -8.38 15.43
C VAL A 966 19.64 -7.91 14.96
N ALA A 967 20.35 -7.11 15.77
CA ALA A 967 21.62 -6.47 15.42
C ALA A 967 22.88 -7.35 15.56
N SER A 968 22.77 -8.52 16.19
CA SER A 968 23.86 -9.50 16.27
C SER A 968 23.68 -10.60 15.22
N SER A 969 24.80 -11.12 14.72
CA SER A 969 24.78 -12.29 13.83
C SER A 969 24.18 -13.53 14.52
N HIS A 970 24.17 -13.58 15.86
CA HIS A 970 23.48 -14.57 16.69
C HIS A 970 21.95 -14.59 16.44
N ALA A 971 21.29 -13.42 16.49
CA ALA A 971 19.85 -13.31 16.23
C ALA A 971 19.50 -13.58 14.75
N ALA A 972 20.42 -13.20 13.84
CA ALA A 972 20.29 -13.52 12.42
C ALA A 972 20.50 -15.02 12.11
N ALA A 973 21.30 -15.74 12.92
CA ALA A 973 21.50 -17.19 12.82
C ALA A 973 20.33 -17.99 13.41
N LEU A 974 19.69 -17.50 14.48
CA LEU A 974 18.49 -18.10 15.09
C LEU A 974 17.24 -18.05 14.18
N ARG A 975 17.18 -17.11 13.22
CA ARG A 975 16.12 -17.05 12.22
C ARG A 975 16.58 -17.73 10.94
N ARG A 976 15.86 -18.78 10.50
CA ARG A 976 16.09 -19.54 9.25
C ARG A 976 16.16 -18.72 7.94
N SER A 977 15.94 -17.41 8.02
CA SER A 977 16.23 -16.44 6.97
C SER A 977 17.09 -15.30 7.55
N ALA A 978 18.39 -15.29 7.26
CA ALA A 978 19.28 -14.19 7.65
C ALA A 978 18.99 -12.89 6.88
N TRP A 979 18.31 -12.99 5.72
CA TRP A 979 18.08 -11.89 4.78
C TRP A 979 17.22 -10.74 5.33
N PRO A 980 16.07 -10.97 6.00
CA PRO A 980 15.30 -9.89 6.63
C PRO A 980 16.00 -9.28 7.83
N CYS A 981 17.04 -9.90 8.40
CA CYS A 981 17.78 -9.39 9.56
C CYS A 981 18.92 -8.46 9.13
N LEU A 982 19.57 -8.75 8.00
CA LEU A 982 20.60 -7.89 7.39
C LEU A 982 20.09 -6.51 6.99
N SER A 983 18.82 -6.38 6.58
CA SER A 983 18.21 -5.07 6.27
C SER A 983 18.17 -4.13 7.49
N TYR A 984 18.31 -4.66 8.70
CA TYR A 984 18.35 -3.86 9.93
C TYR A 984 19.78 -3.55 10.43
N CYS A 985 20.84 -4.00 9.73
CA CYS A 985 22.24 -3.78 10.10
C CYS A 985 22.84 -2.47 9.56
N GLY A 986 22.05 -1.64 8.84
CA GLY A 986 22.54 -0.46 8.12
C GLY A 986 23.33 0.53 8.98
N THR A 987 22.93 0.74 10.24
CA THR A 987 23.64 1.65 11.17
C THR A 987 25.08 1.22 11.45
N ARG A 988 25.34 -0.10 11.52
CA ARG A 988 26.68 -0.64 11.80
C ARG A 988 27.62 -0.39 10.63
N PHE A 989 27.08 -0.41 9.40
CA PHE A 989 27.82 -0.05 8.20
C PHE A 989 28.01 1.45 8.04
N ILE A 990 27.08 2.29 8.51
CA ILE A 990 27.27 3.75 8.57
C ILE A 990 28.44 4.10 9.50
N ALA A 991 28.60 3.38 10.61
CA ALA A 991 29.73 3.49 11.55
C ALA A 991 31.01 2.76 11.07
N THR A 992 31.33 2.83 9.77
CA THR A 992 32.61 2.34 9.22
C THR A 992 33.42 3.48 8.62
N ARG A 993 34.73 3.32 8.50
CA ARG A 993 35.60 4.38 7.95
C ARG A 993 35.23 4.74 6.51
N GLU A 994 34.88 3.75 5.71
CA GLU A 994 34.58 3.86 4.28
C GLU A 994 33.17 4.40 3.99
N ALA A 995 32.25 4.39 4.95
CA ALA A 995 30.91 4.93 4.76
C ALA A 995 30.95 6.44 4.49
N HIS A 996 30.19 6.89 3.49
CA HIS A 996 30.08 8.31 3.13
C HIS A 996 29.10 9.04 4.06
N ALA A 997 29.48 9.15 5.34
CA ALA A 997 28.76 9.82 6.42
C ALA A 997 29.70 10.77 7.17
N ALA A 998 29.16 11.86 7.74
CA ALA A 998 29.92 12.83 8.52
C ALA A 998 30.62 12.16 9.71
N HIS A 999 31.81 12.62 10.09
CA HIS A 999 32.57 12.00 11.17
C HIS A 999 31.84 12.10 12.51
N GLU A 1000 31.17 13.22 12.75
CA GLU A 1000 30.34 13.48 13.92
C GLU A 1000 29.15 12.53 14.00
N TYR A 1001 28.57 12.13 12.86
CA TYR A 1001 27.49 11.14 12.82
C TYR A 1001 28.02 9.75 13.20
N LYS A 1002 29.18 9.35 12.70
CA LYS A 1002 29.80 8.07 13.05
C LYS A 1002 30.13 8.00 14.54
N GLN A 1003 30.67 9.09 15.11
CA GLN A 1003 30.94 9.19 16.55
C GLN A 1003 29.65 9.17 17.37
N ALA A 1004 28.60 9.86 16.91
CA ALA A 1004 27.29 9.84 17.56
C ALA A 1004 26.69 8.43 17.61
N ILE A 1005 26.88 7.60 16.58
CA ILE A 1005 26.42 6.20 16.59
C ILE A 1005 27.13 5.38 17.69
N VAL A 1006 28.43 5.59 17.85
CA VAL A 1006 29.26 4.84 18.82
C VAL A 1006 29.03 5.32 20.26
N GLN A 1007 28.78 6.62 20.45
CA GLN A 1007 28.56 7.20 21.76
C GLN A 1007 27.10 7.10 22.22
N ALA A 1008 26.17 6.88 21.29
CA ALA A 1008 24.75 6.79 21.60
C ALA A 1008 24.36 5.45 22.22
N SER A 1009 23.53 5.52 23.24
CA SER A 1009 22.83 4.39 23.82
C SER A 1009 21.41 4.29 23.25
N ALA A 1010 20.69 3.20 23.55
CA ALA A 1010 19.31 3.05 23.08
C ALA A 1010 18.37 4.18 23.57
N SER A 1011 18.66 4.82 24.71
CA SER A 1011 17.89 5.97 25.21
C SER A 1011 18.17 7.28 24.47
N ASP A 1012 19.21 7.31 23.64
CA ASP A 1012 19.55 8.46 22.81
C ASP A 1012 18.87 8.42 21.43
N ILE A 1013 18.00 7.44 21.21
CA ILE A 1013 17.18 7.33 20.00
C ILE A 1013 15.82 8.00 20.26
N ILE A 1014 15.52 9.05 19.50
CA ILE A 1014 14.26 9.79 19.56
C ILE A 1014 13.35 9.32 18.43
N TYR A 1015 12.19 8.76 18.80
CA TYR A 1015 11.17 8.35 17.85
C TYR A 1015 10.19 9.49 17.58
N THR A 1016 10.27 10.08 16.39
CA THR A 1016 9.43 11.24 16.02
C THR A 1016 9.04 11.17 14.55
N ASN A 1017 7.91 11.79 14.19
CA ASN A 1017 7.51 11.97 12.80
C ASN A 1017 7.86 13.36 12.25
N LEU A 1018 8.50 14.22 13.05
CA LEU A 1018 8.71 15.63 12.71
C LEU A 1018 9.48 15.84 11.39
N PHE A 1019 10.53 15.04 11.17
CA PHE A 1019 11.52 15.30 10.13
C PHE A 1019 11.17 14.73 8.75
N THR A 1020 10.46 13.60 8.71
CA THR A 1020 10.09 12.92 7.45
C THR A 1020 8.59 12.70 7.31
N GLY A 1021 7.77 13.23 8.23
CA GLY A 1021 6.32 13.05 8.32
C GLY A 1021 5.88 11.62 8.64
N VAL A 1022 6.75 10.63 8.46
CA VAL A 1022 6.60 9.26 8.95
C VAL A 1022 7.37 9.18 10.26
N HIS A 1023 6.86 8.43 11.23
CA HIS A 1023 7.66 8.15 12.42
C HIS A 1023 8.95 7.43 12.04
N GLY A 1024 10.07 7.98 12.49
CA GLY A 1024 11.41 7.43 12.31
C GLY A 1024 12.21 7.55 13.60
N ASN A 1025 13.30 6.81 13.66
CA ASN A 1025 14.26 6.83 14.75
C ASN A 1025 15.40 7.77 14.39
N TYR A 1026 15.69 8.75 15.26
CA TYR A 1026 16.73 9.75 15.02
C TYR A 1026 17.64 9.91 16.24
N MET A 1027 18.88 10.31 16.01
CA MET A 1027 19.86 10.51 17.08
C MET A 1027 19.57 11.81 17.85
N ARG A 1028 19.40 11.70 19.16
CA ARG A 1028 19.24 12.84 20.10
C ARG A 1028 20.26 13.93 19.85
N GLN A 1029 21.54 13.57 19.66
CA GLN A 1029 22.63 14.52 19.44
C GLN A 1029 22.44 15.38 18.18
N SER A 1030 21.91 14.80 17.10
CA SER A 1030 21.64 15.55 15.86
C SER A 1030 20.48 16.53 16.01
N ILE A 1031 19.49 16.18 16.83
CA ILE A 1031 18.33 17.03 17.14
C ILE A 1031 18.76 18.22 18.00
N VAL A 1032 19.59 17.98 19.01
CA VAL A 1032 20.20 19.03 19.85
C VAL A 1032 21.11 19.93 19.01
N ALA A 1033 21.94 19.36 18.13
CA ALA A 1033 22.80 20.13 17.24
C ALA A 1033 22.01 21.01 16.25
N ALA A 1034 20.82 20.58 15.85
CA ALA A 1034 19.88 21.37 15.06
C ALA A 1034 19.11 22.43 15.87
N GLY A 1035 19.38 22.58 17.18
CA GLY A 1035 18.76 23.57 18.06
C GLY A 1035 17.33 23.21 18.49
N LEU A 1036 16.95 21.94 18.45
CA LEU A 1036 15.63 21.45 18.84
C LEU A 1036 15.71 20.68 20.17
N ASP A 1037 14.62 20.74 20.94
CA ASP A 1037 14.48 19.99 22.21
C ASP A 1037 14.02 18.55 21.92
N PRO A 1038 14.88 17.53 22.08
CA PRO A 1038 14.55 16.13 21.79
C PRO A 1038 13.44 15.56 22.67
N ASP A 1039 13.22 16.11 23.87
CA ASP A 1039 12.22 15.62 24.82
C ASP A 1039 10.86 16.31 24.62
N ASN A 1040 10.78 17.31 23.73
CA ASN A 1040 9.58 18.09 23.45
C ASN A 1040 9.40 18.43 21.97
N LEU A 1041 9.46 17.42 21.10
CA LEU A 1041 9.29 17.59 19.65
C LEU A 1041 7.81 17.61 19.24
N PRO A 1042 7.37 18.57 18.40
CA PRO A 1042 6.01 18.58 17.86
C PRO A 1042 5.77 17.43 16.86
N ALA A 1043 4.53 16.96 16.79
CA ALA A 1043 4.12 16.00 15.76
C ALA A 1043 3.89 16.71 14.41
N SER A 1044 4.46 16.18 13.32
CA SER A 1044 4.27 16.71 11.96
C SER A 1044 3.16 15.99 11.20
N ASP A 1045 2.40 16.72 10.39
CA ASP A 1045 1.36 16.19 9.51
C ASP A 1045 1.94 15.92 8.11
N LYS A 1046 1.88 14.66 7.64
CA LYS A 1046 2.37 14.25 6.31
C LYS A 1046 1.82 15.10 5.17
N SER A 1047 0.63 15.68 5.34
CA SER A 1047 -0.03 16.48 4.31
C SER A 1047 0.53 17.90 4.15
N GLN A 1048 1.41 18.34 5.07
CA GLN A 1048 1.96 19.70 5.11
C GLN A 1048 3.43 19.77 4.65
N MET A 1049 4.06 18.66 4.26
CA MET A 1049 5.46 18.65 3.82
C MET A 1049 5.58 18.90 2.31
N SER A 1050 6.21 20.01 1.95
CA SER A 1050 6.70 20.29 0.58
C SER A 1050 8.16 19.86 0.47
N PHE A 1051 8.47 18.89 -0.39
CA PHE A 1051 9.85 18.54 -0.75
C PHE A 1051 10.45 19.48 -1.82
N GLY A 1052 9.68 20.49 -2.27
CA GLY A 1052 10.02 21.33 -3.43
C GLY A 1052 10.60 22.71 -3.10
N ASP A 1053 10.38 23.25 -1.90
CA ASP A 1053 10.69 24.66 -1.61
C ASP A 1053 12.00 24.80 -0.80
N GLY A 1054 13.07 25.15 -1.49
CA GLY A 1054 14.43 25.30 -0.95
C GLY A 1054 14.66 26.47 0.00
N ALA A 1055 13.66 26.95 0.74
CA ALA A 1055 13.73 28.20 1.52
C ALA A 1055 13.25 28.12 2.98
N SER A 1056 13.04 26.94 3.58
CA SER A 1056 12.83 26.87 5.04
C SER A 1056 13.59 25.73 5.70
N LYS A 1057 14.41 26.11 6.71
CA LYS A 1057 15.09 25.36 7.78
C LYS A 1057 15.65 23.97 7.42
N ALA A 1058 16.97 23.83 7.57
CA ALA A 1058 17.78 22.60 7.65
C ALA A 1058 17.19 21.41 6.88
N LYS A 1059 17.73 21.09 5.69
CA LYS A 1059 17.33 19.88 4.96
C LYS A 1059 17.40 18.71 5.92
N ALA A 1060 16.26 18.20 6.38
CA ALA A 1060 16.19 17.32 7.54
C ALA A 1060 17.06 16.06 7.41
N TRP A 1061 17.40 15.64 6.19
CA TRP A 1061 18.29 14.51 5.94
C TRP A 1061 19.80 14.80 6.05
N LYS A 1062 20.24 16.07 6.01
CA LYS A 1062 21.65 16.45 6.18
C LYS A 1062 22.02 16.67 7.65
N ASP A 1063 21.11 17.29 8.40
CA ASP A 1063 21.40 17.81 9.76
C ASP A 1063 20.78 16.94 10.86
N ILE A 1064 19.76 16.13 10.54
CA ILE A 1064 19.17 15.16 11.46
C ILE A 1064 19.55 13.75 11.01
N TRP A 1065 20.15 13.01 11.93
CA TRP A 1065 20.74 11.72 11.63
C TRP A 1065 19.82 10.58 12.06
N GLY A 1066 19.58 9.63 11.16
CA GLY A 1066 18.78 8.45 11.46
C GLY A 1066 19.49 7.49 12.42
N ALA A 1067 18.73 6.71 13.17
CA ALA A 1067 19.23 5.65 14.02
C ALA A 1067 18.50 4.33 13.67
N GLY A 1068 19.24 3.31 13.23
CA GLY A 1068 18.68 1.96 13.07
C GLY A 1068 18.91 1.08 14.30
N GLN A 1069 18.56 -0.20 14.19
CA GLN A 1069 18.76 -1.19 15.26
C GLN A 1069 20.27 -1.40 15.53
N GLY A 1070 20.63 -1.66 16.79
CA GLY A 1070 22.00 -1.95 17.21
C GLY A 1070 22.84 -0.78 17.74
N VAL A 1071 22.28 0.44 17.77
CA VAL A 1071 22.89 1.58 18.49
C VAL A 1071 23.00 1.24 19.99
N GLY A 1072 24.14 1.54 20.60
CA GLY A 1072 24.50 1.11 21.97
C GLY A 1072 25.18 -0.27 22.07
N LEU A 1073 25.43 -0.94 20.94
CA LEU A 1073 26.23 -2.18 20.86
C LEU A 1073 27.49 -1.99 19.97
N MET A 1074 27.83 -0.75 19.63
CA MET A 1074 28.90 -0.40 18.71
C MET A 1074 29.90 0.48 19.45
N ASP A 1075 31.08 -0.05 19.72
CA ASP A 1075 32.08 0.64 20.56
C ASP A 1075 33.26 1.19 19.74
N ASP A 1076 33.25 0.97 18.41
CA ASP A 1076 34.31 1.38 17.50
C ASP A 1076 33.82 1.71 16.08
N ILE A 1077 34.70 2.37 15.30
CA ILE A 1077 34.49 2.72 13.89
C ILE A 1077 35.52 1.94 13.04
N PRO A 1078 35.29 0.62 12.81
CA PRO A 1078 36.23 -0.23 12.11
C PRO A 1078 36.27 0.07 10.61
N ARG A 1079 37.24 -0.53 9.92
CA ARG A 1079 37.15 -0.66 8.45
C ARG A 1079 36.03 -1.63 8.09
N VAL A 1080 35.39 -1.46 6.93
CA VAL A 1080 34.35 -2.39 6.45
C VAL A 1080 34.86 -3.83 6.42
N ALA A 1081 36.12 -4.04 6.01
CA ALA A 1081 36.73 -5.38 5.99
C ALA A 1081 36.80 -6.03 7.37
N GLU A 1082 37.15 -5.26 8.41
CA GLU A 1082 37.23 -5.73 9.80
C GLU A 1082 35.84 -6.02 10.36
N LEU A 1083 34.86 -5.15 10.08
CA LEU A 1083 33.48 -5.37 10.50
C LEU A 1083 32.90 -6.66 9.87
N VAL A 1084 33.14 -6.87 8.58
CA VAL A 1084 32.69 -8.08 7.88
C VAL A 1084 33.39 -9.33 8.43
N ALA A 1085 34.68 -9.24 8.76
CA ALA A 1085 35.40 -10.34 9.42
C ALA A 1085 34.79 -10.66 10.79
N ARG A 1086 34.53 -9.65 11.64
CA ARG A 1086 33.88 -9.84 12.94
C ARG A 1086 32.48 -10.44 12.82
N LEU A 1087 31.66 -9.96 11.90
CA LEU A 1087 30.32 -10.51 11.66
C LEU A 1087 30.39 -11.96 11.18
N LYS A 1088 31.39 -12.30 10.36
CA LYS A 1088 31.66 -13.66 9.93
C LYS A 1088 32.06 -14.54 11.13
N ASP A 1089 32.95 -14.08 11.99
CA ASP A 1089 33.41 -14.83 13.16
C ASP A 1089 32.31 -15.00 14.21
N GLU A 1090 31.55 -13.94 14.50
CA GLU A 1090 30.38 -13.99 15.37
C GLU A 1090 29.31 -14.97 14.81
N TYR A 1091 29.11 -14.98 13.48
CA TYR A 1091 28.20 -15.92 12.82
C TYR A 1091 28.71 -17.36 12.90
N GLN A 1092 30.01 -17.59 12.69
CA GLN A 1092 30.62 -18.92 12.83
C GLN A 1092 30.54 -19.41 14.28
N ALA A 1093 30.78 -18.55 15.26
CA ALA A 1093 30.66 -18.85 16.67
C ALA A 1093 29.19 -19.11 17.08
N ALA A 1094 28.23 -18.34 16.54
CA ALA A 1094 26.80 -18.59 16.72
C ALA A 1094 26.40 -19.95 16.14
N ARG A 1095 26.86 -20.25 14.93
CA ARG A 1095 26.59 -21.51 14.25
C ARG A 1095 27.17 -22.70 15.03
N ALA A 1096 28.39 -22.57 15.53
CA ALA A 1096 29.02 -23.59 16.38
C ALA A 1096 28.29 -23.80 17.71
N ARG A 1097 27.81 -22.73 18.37
CA ARG A 1097 27.00 -22.83 19.62
C ARG A 1097 25.63 -23.45 19.40
N LEU A 1098 25.03 -23.22 18.24
CA LEU A 1098 23.71 -23.74 17.87
C LEU A 1098 23.76 -25.17 17.31
N ALA A 1099 24.95 -25.79 17.26
CA ALA A 1099 25.18 -27.11 16.65
C ALA A 1099 24.55 -27.23 15.24
N LEU A 1100 24.72 -26.17 14.41
CA LEU A 1100 24.37 -26.13 12.99
C LEU A 1100 25.57 -26.40 12.08
#